data_AF-A0A9N8WJT5-F1
#
_entry.id   AF-A0A9N8WJT5-F1
#
_cell.length_a   1.000
_cell.length_b   1.000
_cell.length_c   1.000
_cell.angle_alpha   90.00
_cell.angle_beta   90.00
_cell.angle_gamma   90.00
#
_symmetry.space_group_name_H-M   'P 1'
#
loop_
_entity.id
_entity.type
_entity.pdbx_description
1 polymer ?
#
loop_
_entity_poly.entity_id
_entity_poly.type
_entity_poly.pdbx_seq_one_letter_code
_entity_poly.pdbx_strand_id
1 'polypeptide(L)'
;MSYVIPETPKRRPEFFHVVLLFVATIILSFILVDPIYPFPESVISGDPWWRYDPDPLIVMVTVIDESSKDGNNKDVNNLTSSDYFKEIGIKNKIIYADKYGYELVIKGSWENIPTLLETMKEYPKSDWIWWMNSNIFISNYSISLSSNVLRNVTQASFADRQMLIGYDCHGLSTTSFLIRNSPWARDFLETLHNSLLFKDFEDEETAMQMLIDFEAIEVGSKISYVPLRTLNALPFNHNCGNDEKYVWHKDDFVVNFTGCEEAKEDCEKRFEEIFLSRDLTSLLTDSSDYNMIINVGEEPNVKRYHVHSNILRVRSKYFSKAVSADWVKKKDGIILYEKPNIESDVFDIILSYIYGGRINFTDATSSWKIFDCLKAADELCLEEFLEYAQDYLLENRKEWLKDNLSIMYQDTFPPSSLTKIQGYCINQIRKYPFMLFNSKEFVDIHEECLRVLVQDDYLEINELELFEKLIEWGVARTRDLNQTDNQTINEKNFDLLSSTLDKLIKHIRFHNMDSEGFYSRVEPLKSVLGTKFYDEMKVYHNKSRIKDEGTSNGVSTSPIPKSNNLLPHRGAIISKIMNLEQGAIISSWIDRKDLPSDGNYNDFTPEYYTIKNIPYNFKLLLRGSRDDFSANTFHKKVGKCRSTITLFKLKNFEDFFIGGYNPDEWDSPFWPQFKECENAFLFSFSLGIGHDMSRTNRQGRIARPTIEERGNALNMWKSSGPSFGKFDILMQNGGIRLKHKSFVPNIIPLKDGETFKIEDYEVFEVTQKVENIADRRERENGEIAVEIQS
;
A
#
# COMPACT_ATOMS: atom_id res chain seq x y z
N MET A 1 -12.44 -16.99 80.20
CA MET A 1 -11.07 -16.45 80.20
C MET A 1 -11.08 -15.21 79.32
N SER A 2 -11.01 -14.05 79.97
CA SER A 2 -11.09 -12.72 79.35
C SER A 2 -9.77 -12.42 78.63
N TYR A 3 -9.79 -12.30 77.30
CA TYR A 3 -8.61 -11.91 76.53
C TYR A 3 -8.52 -10.39 76.45
N VAL A 4 -7.45 -9.88 77.06
CA VAL A 4 -7.07 -8.47 77.14
C VAL A 4 -6.39 -8.05 75.84
N ILE A 5 -6.81 -6.90 75.33
CA ILE A 5 -6.24 -6.16 74.20
C ILE A 5 -4.88 -5.57 74.62
N PRO A 6 -3.83 -5.65 73.79
CA PRO A 6 -2.71 -4.70 73.84
C PRO A 6 -2.81 -3.66 72.72
N GLU A 7 -2.45 -2.44 73.10
CA GLU A 7 -2.65 -1.16 72.43
C GLU A 7 -1.92 -1.00 71.09
N THR A 8 -2.56 -0.26 70.18
CA THR A 8 -1.99 0.28 68.94
C THR A 8 -0.98 1.40 69.20
N PRO A 9 0.20 1.42 68.56
CA PRO A 9 1.05 2.62 68.53
C PRO A 9 0.50 3.65 67.54
N LYS A 10 0.35 4.89 68.03
CA LYS A 10 -0.08 6.09 67.31
C LYS A 10 0.70 6.30 66.00
N ARG A 11 0.00 6.32 64.86
CA ARG A 11 0.53 6.81 63.58
C ARG A 11 0.86 8.31 63.70
N ARG A 12 2.11 8.70 63.44
CA ARG A 12 2.50 10.11 63.30
C ARG A 12 1.96 10.65 61.96
N PRO A 13 1.30 11.84 61.93
CA PRO A 13 0.71 12.41 60.72
C PRO A 13 1.72 12.82 59.64
N GLU A 14 3.00 12.89 59.98
CA GLU A 14 4.06 13.42 59.12
C GLU A 14 4.37 12.49 57.93
N PHE A 15 4.19 11.18 58.06
CA PHE A 15 4.50 10.24 56.96
C PHE A 15 3.46 10.28 55.85
N PHE A 16 2.20 10.58 56.17
CA PHE A 16 1.12 10.65 55.17
C PHE A 16 1.22 11.91 54.32
N HIS A 17 1.70 13.03 54.89
CA HIS A 17 1.96 14.27 54.14
C HIS A 17 3.20 14.18 53.27
N VAL A 18 4.25 13.48 53.71
CA VAL A 18 5.44 13.25 52.87
C VAL A 18 5.11 12.36 51.66
N VAL A 19 4.29 11.32 51.85
CA VAL A 19 3.85 10.45 50.74
C VAL A 19 2.90 11.20 49.79
N LEU A 20 1.99 12.04 50.30
CA LEU A 20 1.14 12.86 49.44
C LEU A 20 1.94 13.93 48.67
N LEU A 21 2.96 14.54 49.29
CA LEU A 21 3.86 15.48 48.61
C LEU A 21 4.73 14.76 47.57
N PHE A 22 5.17 13.53 47.83
CA PHE A 22 5.96 12.73 46.90
C PHE A 22 5.12 12.26 45.69
N VAL A 23 3.89 11.82 45.94
CA VAL A 23 2.96 11.44 44.88
C VAL A 23 2.47 12.66 44.11
N ALA A 24 2.24 13.80 44.76
CA ALA A 24 1.89 15.05 44.09
C ALA A 24 3.08 15.63 43.29
N THR A 25 4.32 15.46 43.73
CA THR A 25 5.52 15.87 42.95
C THR A 25 5.75 14.96 41.76
N ILE A 26 5.50 13.65 41.89
CA ILE A 26 5.54 12.71 40.76
C ILE A 26 4.41 13.02 39.75
N ILE A 27 3.19 13.27 40.24
CA ILE A 27 2.06 13.61 39.38
C ILE A 27 2.24 15.01 38.74
N LEU A 28 2.81 15.99 39.45
CA LEU A 28 3.21 17.27 38.83
C LEU A 28 4.38 17.11 37.85
N SER A 29 5.34 16.20 38.09
CA SER A 29 6.44 15.96 37.15
C SER A 29 5.96 15.20 35.90
N PHE A 30 4.89 14.41 35.99
CA PHE A 30 4.27 13.78 34.83
C PHE A 30 3.26 14.69 34.09
N ILE A 31 2.77 15.76 34.72
CA ILE A 31 1.89 16.77 34.09
C ILE A 31 2.68 17.97 33.52
N LEU A 32 3.95 18.13 33.89
CA LEU A 32 4.83 19.22 33.41
C LEU A 32 5.96 18.77 32.48
N VAL A 33 5.96 17.53 31.99
CA VAL A 33 6.91 17.03 30.96
C VAL A 33 6.13 16.53 29.74
N ASP A 34 5.49 17.48 29.06
CA ASP A 34 5.75 17.88 27.67
C ASP A 34 4.60 18.80 27.23
N PRO A 35 4.85 19.99 26.63
CA PRO A 35 6.03 20.37 25.85
C PRO A 35 6.76 21.61 26.43
N ILE A 36 7.98 21.87 25.94
CA ILE A 36 8.76 23.14 25.94
C ILE A 36 10.23 22.81 26.31
N TYR A 37 10.99 22.31 25.33
CA TYR A 37 12.42 22.58 25.27
C TYR A 37 12.61 23.79 24.34
N PRO A 38 12.84 25.01 24.87
CA PRO A 38 13.32 26.10 24.07
C PRO A 38 14.82 25.92 23.83
N PHE A 39 15.24 26.11 22.58
CA PHE A 39 16.63 26.30 22.18
C PHE A 39 17.33 27.35 23.06
N PRO A 40 18.61 27.17 23.43
CA PRO A 40 19.49 28.29 23.73
C PRO A 40 20.09 28.83 22.42
N GLU A 41 19.71 30.04 22.04
CA GLU A 41 20.43 30.86 21.08
C GLU A 41 21.82 31.23 21.63
N SER A 42 22.83 30.89 20.82
CA SER A 42 24.16 31.49 20.64
C SER A 42 24.74 32.42 21.72
N VAL A 43 25.99 32.16 22.12
CA VAL A 43 27.04 33.20 22.10
C VAL A 43 28.34 32.64 21.54
N ILE A 44 28.86 33.37 20.55
CA ILE A 44 30.05 33.16 19.72
C ILE A 44 31.28 33.79 20.40
N SER A 45 32.44 33.12 20.34
CA SER A 45 33.72 33.80 20.04
C SER A 45 34.79 32.83 19.52
N GLY A 46 35.06 32.87 18.22
CA GLY A 46 36.26 32.33 17.56
C GLY A 46 36.00 31.34 16.42
N ASP A 47 35.91 31.83 15.19
CA ASP A 47 35.76 31.01 13.98
C ASP A 47 37.08 30.34 13.53
N PRO A 48 37.05 29.27 12.69
CA PRO A 48 35.95 28.30 12.50
C PRO A 48 36.47 26.85 12.41
N TRP A 49 35.67 25.83 12.78
CA TRP A 49 36.11 24.42 12.64
C TRP A 49 35.10 23.49 11.96
N TRP A 50 34.00 24.02 11.41
CA TRP A 50 33.32 23.30 10.33
C TRP A 50 34.16 23.46 9.05
N ARG A 51 35.18 22.61 8.89
CA ARG A 51 35.31 22.06 7.54
C ARG A 51 34.10 21.15 7.34
N TYR A 52 33.01 21.73 6.86
CA TYR A 52 32.27 21.04 5.81
C TYR A 52 33.25 20.98 4.65
N ASP A 53 34.12 19.97 4.68
CA ASP A 53 34.84 19.57 3.50
C ASP A 53 33.81 18.79 2.67
N PRO A 54 33.41 19.27 1.48
CA PRO A 54 32.56 18.47 0.61
C PRO A 54 33.18 17.08 0.32
N ASP A 55 34.51 16.92 0.52
CA ASP A 55 35.22 15.64 0.49
C ASP A 55 36.20 15.49 1.68
N PRO A 56 35.76 14.94 2.83
CA PRO A 56 36.67 14.70 3.96
C PRO A 56 37.77 13.68 3.59
N LEU A 57 38.97 13.87 4.12
CA LEU A 57 40.07 12.92 3.98
C LEU A 57 39.82 11.71 4.89
N ILE A 58 39.44 10.59 4.28
CA ILE A 58 39.10 9.35 4.97
C ILE A 58 40.24 8.35 4.80
N VAL A 59 40.67 7.76 5.92
CA VAL A 59 41.57 6.61 5.94
C VAL A 59 40.79 5.38 6.39
N MET A 60 40.76 4.36 5.55
CA MET A 60 40.17 3.05 5.85
C MET A 60 41.22 2.19 6.55
N VAL A 61 40.85 1.54 7.65
CA VAL A 61 41.77 0.70 8.43
C VAL A 61 41.16 -0.68 8.62
N THR A 62 41.96 -1.70 8.33
CA THR A 62 41.59 -3.10 8.57
C THR A 62 42.81 -3.92 8.95
N VAL A 63 42.58 -5.14 9.44
CA VAL A 63 43.63 -6.04 9.91
C VAL A 63 43.58 -7.41 9.25
N ILE A 64 44.75 -8.05 9.15
CA ILE A 64 44.92 -9.42 8.64
C ILE A 64 45.41 -10.32 9.76
N ASP A 65 44.84 -11.53 9.82
CA ASP A 65 45.34 -12.60 10.69
C ASP A 65 46.70 -13.14 10.26
N GLU A 66 47.76 -12.77 10.97
CA GLU A 66 49.06 -13.38 10.72
C GLU A 66 49.25 -14.78 11.32
N SER A 67 48.28 -15.35 12.05
CA SER A 67 48.39 -16.72 12.62
C SER A 67 48.50 -17.84 11.58
N SER A 68 48.41 -17.54 10.28
CA SER A 68 48.54 -18.51 9.18
C SER A 68 49.88 -18.48 8.42
N LYS A 69 50.84 -17.64 8.81
CA LYS A 69 52.19 -17.56 8.21
C LYS A 69 53.18 -18.64 8.70
N ASP A 70 52.70 -19.80 9.17
CA ASP A 70 53.58 -20.96 9.30
C ASP A 70 53.87 -21.53 7.90
N GLY A 71 55.05 -21.16 7.40
CA GLY A 71 55.50 -21.32 6.03
C GLY A 71 55.68 -22.77 5.58
N ASN A 72 54.63 -23.36 5.02
CA ASN A 72 54.75 -24.37 3.98
C ASN A 72 53.68 -24.11 2.93
N ASN A 73 54.07 -24.13 1.65
CA ASN A 73 53.18 -24.09 0.47
C ASN A 73 51.81 -24.72 0.76
N LYS A 74 50.81 -23.89 1.11
CA LYS A 74 49.43 -24.36 1.11
C LYS A 74 48.99 -24.38 -0.35
N ASP A 75 48.82 -25.59 -0.85
CA ASP A 75 48.13 -25.86 -2.11
C ASP A 75 46.86 -24.99 -2.17
N VAL A 76 46.66 -24.26 -3.27
CA VAL A 76 45.46 -23.42 -3.49
C VAL A 76 44.16 -24.24 -3.36
N ASN A 77 44.28 -25.56 -3.49
CA ASN A 77 43.20 -26.53 -3.34
C ASN A 77 42.79 -26.83 -1.88
N ASN A 78 43.48 -26.29 -0.87
CA ASN A 78 43.24 -26.55 0.57
C ASN A 78 43.12 -25.25 1.40
N LEU A 79 42.51 -24.19 0.84
CA LEU A 79 42.07 -23.03 1.62
C LEU A 79 40.85 -23.43 2.46
N THR A 80 40.81 -23.06 3.74
CA THR A 80 39.56 -23.15 4.51
C THR A 80 38.59 -22.07 4.01
N SER A 81 37.26 -22.25 4.15
CA SER A 81 36.30 -21.19 3.80
C SER A 81 36.62 -19.87 4.52
N SER A 82 37.18 -19.92 5.74
CA SER A 82 37.61 -18.75 6.52
C SER A 82 38.77 -17.99 5.83
N ASP A 83 39.75 -18.69 5.26
CA ASP A 83 40.87 -18.05 4.53
C ASP A 83 40.37 -17.36 3.24
N TYR A 84 39.42 -17.99 2.55
CA TYR A 84 38.76 -17.45 1.35
C TYR A 84 37.98 -16.16 1.65
N PHE A 85 37.19 -16.14 2.74
CA PHE A 85 36.49 -14.93 3.18
C PHE A 85 37.45 -13.78 3.52
N LYS A 86 38.56 -14.07 4.20
CA LYS A 86 39.59 -13.06 4.54
C LYS A 86 40.21 -12.46 3.27
N GLU A 87 40.62 -13.28 2.30
CA GLU A 87 41.21 -12.79 1.05
C GLU A 87 40.24 -11.93 0.24
N ILE A 88 38.98 -12.35 0.11
CA ILE A 88 37.96 -11.57 -0.58
C ILE A 88 37.61 -10.30 0.19
N GLY A 89 37.58 -10.35 1.52
CA GLY A 89 37.33 -9.18 2.38
C GLY A 89 38.37 -8.09 2.19
N ILE A 90 39.63 -8.47 1.98
CA ILE A 90 40.71 -7.52 1.65
C ILE A 90 40.52 -6.96 0.24
N LYS A 91 40.34 -7.82 -0.78
CA LYS A 91 40.08 -7.38 -2.16
C LYS A 91 38.86 -6.46 -2.24
N ASN A 92 37.82 -6.75 -1.47
CA ASN A 92 36.61 -5.94 -1.36
C ASN A 92 36.91 -4.52 -0.87
N LYS A 93 37.81 -4.36 0.11
CA LYS A 93 38.21 -3.04 0.61
C LYS A 93 39.13 -2.32 -0.36
N ILE A 94 40.09 -3.03 -0.98
CA ILE A 94 41.01 -2.46 -1.98
C ILE A 94 40.24 -1.84 -3.15
N ILE A 95 39.33 -2.62 -3.77
CA ILE A 95 38.57 -2.13 -4.94
C ILE A 95 37.72 -0.91 -4.58
N TYR A 96 37.11 -0.91 -3.40
CA TYR A 96 36.30 0.23 -2.96
C TYR A 96 37.17 1.47 -2.66
N ALA A 97 38.31 1.28 -2.01
CA ALA A 97 39.27 2.35 -1.73
C ALA A 97 39.78 2.97 -3.03
N ASP A 98 40.21 2.14 -4.00
CA ASP A 98 40.67 2.58 -5.32
C ASP A 98 39.57 3.36 -6.07
N LYS A 99 38.32 2.89 -6.02
CA LYS A 99 37.19 3.53 -6.70
C LYS A 99 36.95 4.97 -6.23
N TYR A 100 37.09 5.22 -4.93
CA TYR A 100 36.79 6.52 -4.32
C TYR A 100 38.04 7.32 -3.93
N GLY A 101 39.24 6.81 -4.23
CA GLY A 101 40.50 7.46 -3.88
C GLY A 101 40.76 7.52 -2.37
N TYR A 102 40.23 6.56 -1.60
CA TYR A 102 40.53 6.45 -0.18
C TYR A 102 41.85 5.72 0.06
N GLU A 103 42.56 6.14 1.10
CA GLU A 103 43.72 5.39 1.56
C GLU A 103 43.25 4.17 2.36
N LEU A 104 43.78 2.99 2.07
CA LEU A 104 43.51 1.76 2.81
C LEU A 104 44.78 1.28 3.53
N VAL A 105 44.73 1.29 4.86
CA VAL A 105 45.77 0.78 5.75
C VAL A 105 45.42 -0.64 6.17
N ILE A 106 46.33 -1.56 5.91
CA ILE A 106 46.20 -2.97 6.25
C ILE A 106 47.35 -3.34 7.19
N LYS A 107 47.06 -3.71 8.44
CA LYS A 107 48.07 -4.08 9.45
C LYS A 107 47.92 -5.56 9.85
N GLY A 108 49.01 -6.18 10.32
CA GLY A 108 49.04 -7.60 10.73
C GLY A 108 48.71 -7.85 12.21
N SER A 109 48.29 -6.83 12.96
CA SER A 109 47.94 -6.95 14.38
C SER A 109 46.45 -7.25 14.57
N TRP A 110 46.11 -8.03 15.58
CA TRP A 110 44.71 -8.31 15.98
C TRP A 110 44.08 -7.18 16.80
N GLU A 111 44.91 -6.29 17.35
CA GLU A 111 44.48 -5.27 18.30
C GLU A 111 44.01 -4.00 17.56
N ASN A 112 42.78 -3.57 17.79
CA ASN A 112 42.18 -2.44 17.08
C ASN A 112 42.74 -1.08 17.55
N ILE A 113 42.86 -0.87 18.85
CA ILE A 113 43.22 0.41 19.46
C ILE A 113 44.68 0.81 19.12
N PRO A 114 45.69 -0.06 19.26
CA PRO A 114 47.07 0.27 18.89
C PRO A 114 47.20 0.58 17.40
N THR A 115 46.50 -0.20 16.57
CA THR A 115 46.47 -0.01 15.12
C THR A 115 45.88 1.35 14.73
N LEU A 116 44.81 1.77 15.41
CA LEU A 116 44.21 3.08 15.21
C LEU A 116 45.14 4.22 15.66
N LEU A 117 45.79 4.08 16.82
CA LEU A 117 46.75 5.06 17.33
C LEU A 117 47.98 5.22 16.42
N GLU A 118 48.49 4.12 15.86
CA GLU A 118 49.57 4.14 14.87
C GLU A 118 49.11 4.83 13.58
N THR A 119 47.93 4.45 13.07
CA THR A 119 47.36 5.07 11.85
C THR A 119 47.14 6.57 12.02
N MET A 120 46.65 7.02 13.18
CA MET A 120 46.47 8.44 13.52
C MET A 120 47.79 9.23 13.49
N LYS A 121 48.93 8.57 13.72
CA LYS A 121 50.28 9.15 13.65
C LYS A 121 50.83 9.15 12.23
N GLU A 122 50.60 8.08 11.46
CA GLU A 122 51.03 7.96 10.05
C GLU A 122 50.27 8.92 9.14
N TYR A 123 48.98 9.15 9.43
CA TYR A 123 48.09 9.98 8.62
C TYR A 123 47.57 11.20 9.42
N PRO A 124 48.43 12.14 9.85
CA PRO A 124 48.04 13.23 10.75
C PRO A 124 47.09 14.26 10.10
N LYS A 125 46.89 14.18 8.77
CA LYS A 125 46.00 15.05 8.00
C LYS A 125 44.63 14.42 7.70
N SER A 126 44.40 13.16 8.06
CA SER A 126 43.08 12.53 7.86
C SER A 126 42.03 13.22 8.74
N ASP A 127 40.82 13.41 8.24
CA ASP A 127 39.70 13.90 9.06
C ASP A 127 39.06 12.76 9.85
N TRP A 128 38.82 11.65 9.16
CA TRP A 128 38.15 10.47 9.69
C TRP A 128 38.97 9.21 9.44
N ILE A 129 38.96 8.34 10.44
CA ILE A 129 39.49 6.99 10.34
C ILE A 129 38.32 6.03 10.49
N TRP A 130 38.14 5.17 9.50
CA TRP A 130 37.12 4.14 9.53
C TRP A 130 37.75 2.80 9.88
N TRP A 131 37.49 2.33 11.10
CA TRP A 131 37.89 1.01 11.56
C TRP A 131 36.94 -0.05 11.00
N MET A 132 37.49 -1.12 10.44
CA MET A 132 36.74 -2.29 9.98
C MET A 132 37.50 -3.57 10.33
N ASN A 133 36.85 -4.48 11.07
CA ASN A 133 37.34 -5.83 11.23
C ASN A 133 37.40 -6.57 9.87
N SER A 134 38.17 -7.65 9.82
CA SER A 134 38.38 -8.46 8.62
C SER A 134 37.07 -9.02 8.02
N ASN A 135 36.08 -9.30 8.87
CA ASN A 135 34.76 -9.84 8.51
C ASN A 135 33.76 -8.80 7.97
N ILE A 136 34.15 -7.53 7.92
CA ILE A 136 33.33 -6.45 7.36
C ILE A 136 33.49 -6.41 5.85
N PHE A 137 32.38 -6.37 5.11
CA PHE A 137 32.40 -6.21 3.67
C PHE A 137 31.51 -5.05 3.23
N ILE A 138 32.00 -4.33 2.25
CA ILE A 138 31.29 -3.24 1.60
C ILE A 138 30.40 -3.87 0.52
N SER A 139 29.08 -3.84 0.74
CA SER A 139 28.07 -4.48 -0.12
C SER A 139 27.54 -3.57 -1.23
N ASN A 140 27.72 -2.26 -1.08
CA ASN A 140 27.22 -1.26 -2.02
C ASN A 140 28.33 -0.28 -2.45
N TYR A 141 28.92 -0.54 -3.61
CA TYR A 141 30.00 0.29 -4.18
C TYR A 141 29.49 1.53 -4.91
N SER A 142 28.18 1.73 -5.03
CA SER A 142 27.62 2.87 -5.78
C SER A 142 27.57 4.15 -4.94
N ILE A 143 27.78 4.02 -3.63
CA ILE A 143 27.75 5.11 -2.66
C ILE A 143 29.14 5.30 -2.05
N SER A 144 29.54 6.56 -1.86
CA SER A 144 30.78 6.89 -1.14
C SER A 144 30.51 7.04 0.36
N LEU A 145 31.54 6.85 1.19
CA LEU A 145 31.42 7.03 2.64
C LEU A 145 31.09 8.49 2.98
N SER A 146 31.66 9.43 2.21
CA SER A 146 31.42 10.87 2.34
C SER A 146 29.97 11.26 2.02
N SER A 147 29.42 10.78 0.89
CA SER A 147 28.12 11.21 0.37
C SER A 147 26.91 10.58 1.06
N ASN A 148 27.09 9.46 1.76
CA ASN A 148 25.99 8.75 2.41
C ASN A 148 26.12 8.74 3.95
N VAL A 149 27.14 8.06 4.49
CA VAL A 149 27.30 7.90 5.95
C VAL A 149 27.64 9.23 6.61
N LEU A 150 28.66 9.94 6.10
CA LEU A 150 29.11 11.18 6.72
C LEU A 150 28.20 12.37 6.41
N ARG A 151 27.52 12.41 5.26
CA ARG A 151 26.62 13.50 4.87
C ARG A 151 25.55 13.82 5.93
N ASN A 152 24.98 12.78 6.56
CA ASN A 152 23.98 12.97 7.62
C ASN A 152 24.58 13.42 8.96
N VAL A 153 25.84 13.09 9.20
CA VAL A 153 26.57 13.38 10.45
C VAL A 153 27.39 14.67 10.35
N THR A 154 27.56 15.24 9.17
CA THR A 154 28.16 16.58 8.98
C THR A 154 27.17 17.72 9.17
N GLN A 155 25.93 17.43 9.59
CA GLN A 155 24.95 18.46 9.96
C GLN A 155 25.38 19.20 11.24
N ALA A 156 24.98 20.46 11.39
CA ALA A 156 25.41 21.32 12.49
C ALA A 156 25.17 20.72 13.90
N SER A 157 24.14 19.88 14.05
CA SER A 157 23.79 19.18 15.29
C SER A 157 24.78 18.09 15.71
N PHE A 158 25.68 17.65 14.82
CA PHE A 158 26.67 16.59 15.06
C PHE A 158 28.11 17.08 14.92
N ALA A 159 28.32 18.39 14.78
CA ALA A 159 29.63 18.98 14.52
C ALA A 159 30.66 18.74 15.65
N ASP A 160 30.20 18.56 16.89
CA ASP A 160 31.02 18.31 18.07
C ASP A 160 31.35 16.83 18.30
N ARG A 161 30.74 15.93 17.51
CA ARG A 161 30.87 14.47 17.64
C ARG A 161 32.19 14.00 17.04
N GLN A 162 32.84 13.13 17.79
CA GLN A 162 34.17 12.62 17.51
C GLN A 162 34.16 11.15 17.08
N MET A 163 33.09 10.40 17.35
CA MET A 163 32.98 8.98 17.01
C MET A 163 31.56 8.62 16.56
N LEU A 164 31.46 7.72 15.58
CA LEU A 164 30.24 7.12 15.09
C LEU A 164 30.29 5.61 15.26
N ILE A 165 29.35 5.06 16.02
CA ILE A 165 29.33 3.63 16.32
C ILE A 165 27.90 3.09 16.32
N GLY A 166 27.76 1.84 15.86
CA GLY A 166 26.49 1.12 15.85
C GLY A 166 26.18 0.45 17.19
N TYR A 167 24.92 0.14 17.41
CA TYR A 167 24.45 -0.60 18.59
C TYR A 167 23.54 -1.74 18.14
N ASP A 168 23.70 -2.94 18.72
CA ASP A 168 22.86 -4.11 18.45
C ASP A 168 22.00 -4.48 19.69
N CYS A 169 21.57 -5.73 19.84
CA CYS A 169 20.82 -6.15 21.03
C CYS A 169 21.72 -6.53 22.23
N HIS A 170 23.03 -6.62 22.04
CA HIS A 170 24.02 -6.96 23.07
C HIS A 170 24.81 -5.74 23.54
N GLY A 171 24.97 -4.72 22.71
CA GLY A 171 25.80 -3.58 23.08
C GLY A 171 26.29 -2.73 21.93
N LEU A 172 27.41 -2.05 22.19
CA LEU A 172 28.19 -1.31 21.20
C LEU A 172 28.82 -2.26 20.20
N SER A 173 28.55 -2.07 18.91
CA SER A 173 29.18 -2.91 17.89
C SER A 173 30.53 -2.34 17.46
N THR A 174 31.61 -2.85 18.07
CA THR A 174 33.00 -2.35 17.85
C THR A 174 33.68 -2.89 16.59
N THR A 175 33.04 -3.80 15.86
CA THR A 175 33.61 -4.41 14.64
C THR A 175 33.69 -3.44 13.45
N SER A 176 32.94 -2.33 13.46
CA SER A 176 32.99 -1.26 12.47
C SER A 176 32.52 0.07 13.06
N PHE A 177 33.40 1.07 13.07
CA PHE A 177 33.07 2.42 13.57
C PHE A 177 33.97 3.48 12.92
N LEU A 178 33.51 4.74 12.91
CA LEU A 178 34.36 5.87 12.50
C LEU A 178 34.77 6.69 13.70
N ILE A 179 36.00 7.18 13.69
CA ILE A 179 36.52 8.10 14.70
C ILE A 179 37.29 9.24 14.02
N ARG A 180 37.12 10.47 14.52
CA ARG A 180 37.87 11.62 14.04
C ARG A 180 39.33 11.50 14.43
N ASN A 181 40.24 11.96 13.58
CA ASN A 181 41.65 12.04 13.95
C ASN A 181 41.93 13.29 14.83
N SER A 182 41.35 13.34 16.03
CA SER A 182 41.39 14.50 16.92
C SER A 182 42.24 14.25 18.17
N PRO A 183 42.61 15.30 18.92
CA PRO A 183 43.26 15.13 20.22
C PRO A 183 42.39 14.32 21.20
N TRP A 184 41.07 14.57 21.20
CA TRP A 184 40.12 13.82 22.02
C TRP A 184 40.13 12.32 21.67
N ALA A 185 40.10 11.98 20.38
CA ALA A 185 40.08 10.59 19.95
C ALA A 185 41.35 9.84 20.36
N ARG A 186 42.51 10.50 20.29
CA ARG A 186 43.78 9.93 20.75
C ARG A 186 43.76 9.68 22.25
N ASP A 187 43.33 10.66 23.04
CA ASP A 187 43.24 10.55 24.50
C ASP A 187 42.26 9.46 24.93
N PHE A 188 41.10 9.36 24.27
CA PHE A 188 40.12 8.31 24.47
C PHE A 188 40.69 6.92 24.17
N LEU A 189 41.32 6.74 23.01
CA LEU A 189 41.95 5.46 22.62
C LEU A 189 43.15 5.11 23.51
N GLU A 190 43.98 6.09 23.90
CA GLU A 190 45.08 5.89 24.84
C GLU A 190 44.58 5.52 26.23
N THR A 191 43.46 6.09 26.69
CA THR A 191 42.82 5.73 27.96
C THR A 191 42.30 4.29 27.92
N LEU A 192 41.62 3.90 26.84
CA LEU A 192 41.20 2.51 26.63
C LEU A 192 42.39 1.55 26.61
N HIS A 193 43.50 1.93 25.98
CA HIS A 193 44.70 1.11 25.90
C HIS A 193 45.48 1.00 27.23
N ASN A 194 45.60 2.11 27.97
CA ASN A 194 46.49 2.24 29.13
C ASN A 194 45.83 1.93 30.47
N SER A 195 44.50 1.90 30.53
CA SER A 195 43.78 1.82 31.80
C SER A 195 43.97 0.48 32.51
N LEU A 196 44.48 0.54 33.75
CA LEU A 196 44.52 -0.58 34.69
C LEU A 196 43.12 -1.06 35.09
N LEU A 197 42.06 -0.24 34.91
CA LEU A 197 40.68 -0.61 35.23
C LEU A 197 40.10 -1.65 34.25
N PHE A 198 40.65 -1.76 33.04
CA PHE A 198 40.10 -2.66 32.01
C PHE A 198 40.87 -3.97 31.82
N LYS A 199 41.92 -4.22 32.61
CA LYS A 199 42.66 -5.49 32.58
C LYS A 199 41.83 -6.71 33.04
N ASP A 200 40.69 -6.46 33.69
CA ASP A 200 39.79 -7.49 34.19
C ASP A 200 38.62 -7.80 33.23
N PHE A 201 38.46 -7.10 32.10
CA PHE A 201 37.42 -7.42 31.10
C PHE A 201 37.94 -8.39 30.05
N GLU A 202 37.05 -9.30 29.62
CA GLU A 202 37.37 -10.34 28.64
C GLU A 202 37.48 -9.78 27.20
N ASP A 203 36.87 -8.62 26.90
CA ASP A 203 36.88 -8.00 25.57
C ASP A 203 36.87 -6.45 25.59
N GLU A 204 37.36 -5.86 24.49
CA GLU A 204 37.48 -4.40 24.28
C GLU A 204 36.11 -3.68 24.17
N GLU A 205 35.07 -4.40 23.75
CA GLU A 205 33.71 -3.88 23.62
C GLU A 205 33.13 -3.50 24.98
N THR A 206 33.27 -4.40 25.96
CA THR A 206 32.86 -4.17 27.34
C THR A 206 33.63 -2.99 27.96
N ALA A 207 34.94 -2.93 27.73
CA ALA A 207 35.77 -1.83 28.22
C ALA A 207 35.33 -0.47 27.65
N MET A 208 35.06 -0.42 26.34
CA MET A 208 34.57 0.79 25.68
C MET A 208 33.20 1.22 26.19
N GLN A 209 32.25 0.29 26.31
CA GLN A 209 30.91 0.55 26.85
C GLN A 209 30.98 1.13 28.26
N MET A 210 31.80 0.54 29.13
CA MET A 210 31.93 1.01 30.50
C MET A 210 32.54 2.40 30.59
N LEU A 211 33.59 2.70 29.81
CA LEU A 211 34.17 4.05 29.80
C LEU A 211 33.12 5.10 29.39
N ILE A 212 32.29 4.76 28.41
CA ILE A 212 31.20 5.62 27.93
C ILE A 212 30.12 5.81 29.01
N ASP A 213 29.75 4.75 29.73
CA ASP A 213 28.70 4.80 30.75
C ASP A 213 29.14 5.54 32.02
N PHE A 214 30.39 5.35 32.47
CA PHE A 214 30.92 6.02 33.66
C PHE A 214 31.21 7.51 33.42
N GLU A 215 31.63 7.88 32.21
CA GLU A 215 31.95 9.26 31.83
C GLU A 215 30.96 9.82 30.81
N ALA A 216 29.66 9.49 30.96
CA ALA A 216 28.61 9.80 29.97
C ALA A 216 28.52 11.28 29.56
N ILE A 217 28.89 12.22 30.44
CA ILE A 217 28.88 13.66 30.15
C ILE A 217 30.10 14.07 29.30
N GLU A 218 31.28 13.54 29.58
CA GLU A 218 32.54 13.96 28.92
C GLU A 218 32.87 13.12 27.68
N VAL A 219 32.65 11.80 27.77
CA VAL A 219 32.89 10.84 26.70
C VAL A 219 31.62 10.63 25.88
N GLY A 220 30.50 10.33 26.53
CA GLY A 220 29.23 10.04 25.85
C GLY A 220 28.70 11.21 25.00
N SER A 221 28.94 12.46 25.42
CA SER A 221 28.57 13.65 24.64
C SER A 221 29.34 13.81 23.33
N LYS A 222 30.46 13.10 23.16
CA LYS A 222 31.28 13.12 21.94
C LYS A 222 30.96 11.98 20.98
N ILE A 223 30.09 11.06 21.36
CA ILE A 223 29.74 9.88 20.56
C ILE A 223 28.36 10.09 19.91
N SER A 224 28.24 9.61 18.68
CA SER A 224 26.99 9.51 17.95
C SER A 224 26.67 8.06 17.68
N TYR A 225 25.50 7.63 18.15
CA TYR A 225 24.97 6.30 17.88
C TYR A 225 24.21 6.31 16.56
N VAL A 226 24.48 5.32 15.71
CA VAL A 226 23.79 5.13 14.44
C VAL A 226 23.07 3.77 14.42
N PRO A 227 21.98 3.60 13.65
CA PRO A 227 21.41 2.28 13.43
C PRO A 227 22.49 1.29 12.96
N LEU A 228 22.49 0.07 13.49
CA LEU A 228 23.53 -0.94 13.20
C LEU A 228 23.77 -1.12 11.69
N ARG A 229 22.68 -1.14 10.91
CA ARG A 229 22.70 -1.29 9.44
C ARG A 229 23.45 -0.18 8.67
N THR A 230 23.74 0.95 9.32
CA THR A 230 24.48 2.06 8.70
C THR A 230 25.92 1.66 8.35
N LEU A 231 26.58 0.91 9.24
CA LEU A 231 28.01 0.59 9.15
C LEU A 231 28.35 -0.86 9.48
N ASN A 232 27.37 -1.67 9.88
CA ASN A 232 27.62 -2.94 10.53
C ASN A 232 26.45 -3.94 10.44
N ALA A 233 25.69 -3.93 9.34
CA ALA A 233 24.50 -4.78 9.20
C ALA A 233 24.83 -6.27 9.30
N LEU A 234 23.98 -7.06 9.97
CA LEU A 234 24.20 -8.50 10.12
C LEU A 234 23.65 -9.28 8.92
N PRO A 235 24.35 -10.29 8.37
CA PRO A 235 23.87 -11.05 7.20
C PRO A 235 22.56 -11.80 7.49
N PHE A 236 22.38 -12.23 8.74
CA PHE A 236 21.21 -12.87 9.32
C PHE A 236 21.11 -12.47 10.80
N ASN A 237 19.93 -12.64 11.41
CA ASN A 237 19.72 -12.27 12.81
C ASN A 237 19.20 -13.45 13.65
N HIS A 238 20.10 -14.38 13.98
CA HIS A 238 19.80 -15.48 14.91
C HIS A 238 19.80 -15.06 16.39
N ASN A 239 20.61 -14.05 16.77
CA ASN A 239 20.84 -13.71 18.18
C ASN A 239 19.96 -12.56 18.71
N CYS A 240 19.52 -11.63 17.85
CA CYS A 240 18.63 -10.51 18.19
C CYS A 240 17.18 -10.71 17.68
N GLY A 241 16.69 -11.95 17.63
CA GLY A 241 15.27 -12.27 17.46
C GLY A 241 14.63 -11.96 16.11
N ASN A 242 15.35 -12.11 14.98
CA ASN A 242 14.84 -11.82 13.62
C ASN A 242 14.29 -10.39 13.41
N ASP A 243 14.72 -9.41 14.22
CA ASP A 243 14.37 -8.01 14.01
C ASP A 243 15.06 -7.45 12.75
N GLU A 244 14.26 -7.01 11.77
CA GLU A 244 14.70 -6.48 10.48
C GLU A 244 15.57 -5.21 10.62
N LYS A 245 15.54 -4.53 11.77
CA LYS A 245 16.37 -3.33 11.97
C LYS A 245 17.87 -3.61 12.11
N TYR A 246 18.28 -4.87 12.31
CA TYR A 246 19.68 -5.27 12.40
C TYR A 246 20.17 -6.04 11.17
N VAL A 247 19.24 -6.66 10.43
CA VAL A 247 19.55 -7.53 9.29
C VAL A 247 19.92 -6.68 8.07
N TRP A 248 20.91 -7.15 7.30
CA TRP A 248 21.34 -6.57 6.05
C TRP A 248 20.21 -6.61 5.01
N HIS A 249 20.01 -5.48 4.37
CA HIS A 249 19.16 -5.31 3.21
C HIS A 249 20.00 -4.87 2.01
N LYS A 250 19.45 -5.05 0.81
CA LYS A 250 20.13 -4.82 -0.45
C LYS A 250 20.76 -3.43 -0.62
N ASP A 251 20.16 -2.43 0.01
CA ASP A 251 20.59 -1.04 -0.07
C ASP A 251 21.59 -0.66 1.04
N ASP A 252 21.83 -1.54 2.01
CA ASP A 252 22.76 -1.29 3.10
C ASP A 252 24.20 -1.22 2.58
N PHE A 253 24.95 -0.30 3.17
CA PHE A 253 26.31 0.04 2.74
C PHE A 253 27.30 -1.07 3.05
N VAL A 254 27.18 -1.69 4.23
CA VAL A 254 28.14 -2.64 4.79
C VAL A 254 27.40 -3.82 5.41
N VAL A 255 27.99 -5.02 5.26
CA VAL A 255 27.57 -6.26 5.91
C VAL A 255 28.71 -6.81 6.77
N ASN A 256 28.39 -7.30 7.96
CA ASN A 256 29.33 -7.86 8.92
C ASN A 256 29.11 -9.36 9.09
N PHE A 257 30.00 -10.17 8.54
CA PHE A 257 29.96 -11.63 8.65
C PHE A 257 30.64 -12.18 9.92
N THR A 258 30.79 -11.35 10.96
CA THR A 258 31.26 -11.82 12.28
C THR A 258 30.24 -12.83 12.84
N GLY A 259 30.73 -13.95 13.38
CA GLY A 259 29.87 -15.05 13.87
C GLY A 259 29.49 -16.11 12.82
N CYS A 260 29.91 -15.95 11.55
CA CYS A 260 29.65 -16.94 10.50
C CYS A 260 30.41 -18.26 10.63
N GLU A 261 31.21 -18.43 11.68
CA GLU A 261 31.83 -19.70 12.05
C GLU A 261 30.77 -20.72 12.52
N GLU A 262 29.67 -20.25 13.11
CA GLU A 262 28.59 -21.09 13.65
C GLU A 262 27.44 -21.31 12.65
N ALA A 263 27.28 -20.43 11.64
CA ALA A 263 26.18 -20.42 10.65
C ALA A 263 26.70 -20.40 9.20
N LYS A 264 27.63 -21.32 8.89
CA LYS A 264 28.45 -21.29 7.66
C LYS A 264 27.64 -21.33 6.36
N GLU A 265 26.65 -22.21 6.24
CA GLU A 265 25.89 -22.41 4.98
C GLU A 265 25.03 -21.17 4.64
N ASP A 266 24.37 -20.58 5.63
CA ASP A 266 23.59 -19.36 5.44
C ASP A 266 24.51 -18.19 5.06
N CYS A 267 25.62 -18.01 5.77
CA CYS A 267 26.61 -16.97 5.46
C CYS A 267 27.21 -17.13 4.05
N GLU A 268 27.54 -18.35 3.63
CA GLU A 268 28.01 -18.64 2.26
C GLU A 268 26.95 -18.24 1.23
N LYS A 269 25.68 -18.60 1.44
CA LYS A 269 24.59 -18.23 0.53
C LYS A 269 24.39 -16.72 0.43
N ARG A 270 24.41 -15.99 1.54
CA ARG A 270 24.28 -14.52 1.54
C ARG A 270 25.48 -13.85 0.89
N PHE A 271 26.67 -14.37 1.16
CA PHE A 271 27.89 -13.88 0.55
C PHE A 271 27.83 -14.04 -0.97
N GLU A 272 27.46 -15.22 -1.48
CA GLU A 272 27.26 -15.47 -2.90
C GLU A 272 26.23 -14.50 -3.50
N GLU A 273 25.08 -14.31 -2.83
CA GLU A 273 24.05 -13.36 -3.29
C GLU A 273 24.60 -11.93 -3.47
N ILE A 274 25.39 -11.44 -2.51
CA ILE A 274 25.93 -10.07 -2.52
C ILE A 274 27.03 -9.90 -3.57
N PHE A 275 28.01 -10.80 -3.59
CA PHE A 275 29.22 -10.62 -4.40
C PHE A 275 29.07 -11.13 -5.82
N LEU A 276 28.30 -12.18 -6.08
CA LEU A 276 28.02 -12.63 -7.45
C LEU A 276 27.26 -11.55 -8.23
N SER A 277 26.26 -10.93 -7.60
CA SER A 277 25.52 -9.79 -8.16
C SER A 277 26.46 -8.65 -8.57
N ARG A 278 27.41 -8.30 -7.70
CA ARG A 278 28.42 -7.27 -7.96
C ARG A 278 29.33 -7.64 -9.14
N ASP A 279 29.88 -8.85 -9.09
CA ASP A 279 30.87 -9.32 -10.06
C ASP A 279 30.25 -9.40 -11.47
N LEU A 280 29.01 -9.89 -11.57
CA LEU A 280 28.25 -9.83 -12.82
C LEU A 280 28.00 -8.38 -13.26
N THR A 281 27.63 -7.48 -12.36
CA THR A 281 27.42 -6.05 -12.72
C THR A 281 28.69 -5.40 -13.27
N SER A 282 29.88 -5.79 -12.79
CA SER A 282 31.15 -5.25 -13.29
C SER A 282 31.39 -5.54 -14.78
N LEU A 283 30.83 -6.64 -15.30
CA LEU A 283 30.85 -6.99 -16.72
C LEU A 283 30.10 -5.98 -17.61
N LEU A 284 29.24 -5.13 -17.05
CA LEU A 284 28.61 -4.05 -17.83
C LEU A 284 29.59 -2.92 -18.15
N THR A 285 30.58 -2.70 -17.28
CA THR A 285 31.61 -1.68 -17.46
C THR A 285 32.85 -2.22 -18.16
N ASP A 286 33.07 -3.53 -18.12
CA ASP A 286 34.13 -4.19 -18.85
C ASP A 286 33.74 -4.39 -20.32
N SER A 287 34.52 -3.81 -21.22
CA SER A 287 34.31 -3.89 -22.67
C SER A 287 35.17 -4.96 -23.35
N SER A 288 35.89 -5.78 -22.58
CA SER A 288 36.88 -6.71 -23.13
C SER A 288 36.30 -8.01 -23.70
N ASP A 289 35.17 -8.53 -23.19
CA ASP A 289 34.65 -9.88 -23.54
C ASP A 289 33.14 -9.92 -23.90
N TYR A 290 32.65 -8.92 -24.62
CA TYR A 290 31.26 -8.91 -25.10
C TYR A 290 31.07 -9.80 -26.35
N ASN A 291 29.88 -10.40 -26.49
CA ASN A 291 29.52 -11.20 -27.67
C ASN A 291 28.25 -10.73 -28.38
N MET A 292 27.65 -9.64 -27.89
CA MET A 292 26.43 -9.06 -28.43
C MET A 292 26.49 -7.53 -28.34
N ILE A 293 26.01 -6.87 -29.39
CA ILE A 293 25.78 -5.43 -29.43
C ILE A 293 24.28 -5.18 -29.58
N ILE A 294 23.74 -4.32 -28.71
CA ILE A 294 22.35 -3.87 -28.79
C ILE A 294 22.35 -2.37 -29.03
N ASN A 295 21.70 -1.92 -30.10
CA ASN A 295 21.38 -0.50 -30.28
C ASN A 295 19.97 -0.26 -29.76
N VAL A 296 19.82 0.69 -28.84
CA VAL A 296 18.57 0.96 -28.12
C VAL A 296 18.14 2.40 -28.31
N GLY A 297 16.84 2.62 -28.48
CA GLY A 297 16.24 3.93 -28.77
C GLY A 297 16.08 4.21 -30.26
N GLU A 298 15.51 5.37 -30.56
CA GLU A 298 15.30 5.87 -31.93
C GLU A 298 16.18 7.10 -32.21
N GLU A 299 16.54 7.30 -33.48
CA GLU A 299 17.34 8.46 -33.91
C GLU A 299 16.67 9.78 -33.52
N PRO A 300 17.40 10.77 -32.96
CA PRO A 300 18.87 10.84 -32.82
C PRO A 300 19.43 10.27 -31.51
N ASN A 301 18.60 9.66 -30.65
CA ASN A 301 18.94 9.28 -29.28
C ASN A 301 19.29 7.79 -29.12
N VAL A 302 19.89 7.19 -30.16
CA VAL A 302 20.30 5.78 -30.13
C VAL A 302 21.57 5.60 -29.30
N LYS A 303 21.54 4.70 -28.33
CA LYS A 303 22.72 4.30 -27.54
C LYS A 303 23.13 2.87 -27.84
N ARG A 304 24.43 2.64 -28.00
CA ARG A 304 25.02 1.33 -28.30
C ARG A 304 25.53 0.66 -27.03
N TYR A 305 25.10 -0.57 -26.80
CA TYR A 305 25.43 -1.39 -25.64
C TYR A 305 26.26 -2.61 -26.04
N HIS A 306 27.31 -2.89 -25.28
CA HIS A 306 28.18 -4.06 -25.45
C HIS A 306 27.86 -5.02 -24.31
N VAL A 307 27.30 -6.18 -24.63
CA VAL A 307 26.64 -7.06 -23.64
C VAL A 307 26.91 -8.54 -23.91
N HIS A 308 26.59 -9.34 -22.90
CA HIS A 308 26.74 -10.78 -22.87
C HIS A 308 25.38 -11.45 -23.10
N SER A 309 25.23 -12.10 -24.26
CA SER A 309 23.98 -12.73 -24.67
C SER A 309 23.49 -13.83 -23.73
N ASN A 310 24.41 -14.58 -23.10
CA ASN A 310 24.07 -15.61 -22.12
C ASN A 310 23.36 -15.04 -20.88
N ILE A 311 23.85 -13.92 -20.32
CA ILE A 311 23.25 -13.27 -19.16
C ILE A 311 21.83 -12.80 -19.49
N LEU A 312 21.67 -12.09 -20.62
CA LEU A 312 20.36 -11.63 -21.09
C LEU A 312 19.38 -12.79 -21.27
N ARG A 313 19.80 -13.89 -21.91
CA ARG A 313 18.95 -15.06 -22.18
C ARG A 313 18.52 -15.81 -20.92
N VAL A 314 19.37 -15.83 -19.89
CA VAL A 314 19.04 -16.49 -18.62
C VAL A 314 18.06 -15.65 -17.81
N ARG A 315 18.21 -14.32 -17.83
CA ARG A 315 17.44 -13.39 -16.98
C ARG A 315 16.15 -12.88 -17.64
N SER A 316 16.03 -12.97 -18.96
CA SER A 316 14.86 -12.51 -19.71
C SER A 316 14.36 -13.59 -20.67
N LYS A 317 13.10 -14.00 -20.49
CA LYS A 317 12.43 -14.93 -21.41
C LYS A 317 12.33 -14.34 -22.82
N TYR A 318 12.19 -13.02 -22.95
CA TYR A 318 12.22 -12.31 -24.22
C TYR A 318 13.55 -12.53 -24.93
N PHE A 319 14.67 -12.18 -24.30
CA PHE A 319 15.99 -12.34 -24.92
C PHE A 319 16.37 -13.80 -25.14
N SER A 320 15.91 -14.71 -24.27
CA SER A 320 16.04 -16.15 -24.46
C SER A 320 15.53 -16.58 -25.83
N LYS A 321 14.31 -16.15 -26.18
CA LYS A 321 13.68 -16.43 -27.48
C LYS A 321 14.33 -15.63 -28.60
N ALA A 322 14.48 -14.31 -28.44
CA ALA A 322 14.96 -13.40 -29.47
C ALA A 322 16.37 -13.76 -29.95
N VAL A 323 17.26 -14.16 -29.04
CA VAL A 323 18.67 -14.48 -29.35
C VAL A 323 18.85 -15.95 -29.75
N SER A 324 17.93 -16.86 -29.39
CA SER A 324 18.00 -18.27 -29.79
C SER A 324 17.54 -18.54 -31.22
N ALA A 325 16.98 -17.55 -31.91
CA ALA A 325 16.33 -17.75 -33.19
C ALA A 325 17.32 -17.67 -34.38
N ASP A 326 17.05 -18.45 -35.44
CA ASP A 326 17.93 -18.58 -36.62
C ASP A 326 18.10 -17.28 -37.44
N TRP A 327 17.35 -16.22 -37.15
CA TRP A 327 17.40 -14.94 -37.86
C TRP A 327 18.35 -13.91 -37.23
N VAL A 328 19.01 -14.23 -36.11
CA VAL A 328 19.92 -13.33 -35.43
C VAL A 328 21.12 -13.01 -36.32
N LYS A 329 21.28 -11.73 -36.68
CA LYS A 329 22.41 -11.26 -37.48
C LYS A 329 23.69 -11.38 -36.66
N LYS A 330 24.65 -12.13 -37.20
CA LYS A 330 26.02 -12.19 -36.66
C LYS A 330 26.98 -11.54 -37.65
N LYS A 331 27.82 -10.64 -37.14
CA LYS A 331 28.93 -10.05 -37.89
C LYS A 331 30.21 -10.30 -37.09
N ASP A 332 31.18 -10.99 -37.71
CA ASP A 332 32.46 -11.34 -37.07
C ASP A 332 32.28 -12.11 -35.74
N GLY A 333 31.26 -12.96 -35.66
CA GLY A 333 30.92 -13.73 -34.45
C GLY A 333 30.09 -12.97 -33.40
N ILE A 334 29.93 -11.64 -33.54
CA ILE A 334 29.17 -10.78 -32.63
C ILE A 334 27.71 -10.71 -33.06
N ILE A 335 26.80 -10.90 -32.11
CA ILE A 335 25.35 -10.75 -32.34
C ILE A 335 24.99 -9.27 -32.42
N LEU A 336 24.27 -8.86 -33.47
CA LEU A 336 23.74 -7.49 -33.61
C LEU A 336 22.23 -7.49 -33.41
N TYR A 337 21.74 -6.65 -32.50
CA TYR A 337 20.33 -6.53 -32.16
C TYR A 337 19.87 -5.08 -32.08
N GLU A 338 18.65 -4.82 -32.53
CA GLU A 338 18.03 -3.50 -32.53
C GLU A 338 16.82 -3.51 -31.59
N LYS A 339 16.74 -2.55 -30.68
CA LYS A 339 15.62 -2.39 -29.74
C LYS A 339 15.16 -0.92 -29.70
N PRO A 340 14.47 -0.44 -30.75
CA PRO A 340 14.08 0.97 -30.84
C PRO A 340 13.02 1.39 -29.82
N ASN A 341 12.12 0.48 -29.43
CA ASN A 341 10.94 0.79 -28.60
C ASN A 341 11.23 1.03 -27.10
N ILE A 342 12.49 1.17 -26.68
CA ILE A 342 12.87 1.46 -25.29
C ILE A 342 13.87 2.62 -25.32
N GLU A 343 13.68 3.63 -24.47
CA GLU A 343 14.67 4.70 -24.32
C GLU A 343 15.96 4.20 -23.67
N SER A 344 17.09 4.75 -24.07
CA SER A 344 18.40 4.26 -23.64
C SER A 344 18.64 4.36 -22.13
N ASP A 345 18.24 5.44 -21.49
CA ASP A 345 18.31 5.63 -20.04
C ASP A 345 17.28 4.78 -19.26
N VAL A 346 16.13 4.39 -19.84
CA VAL A 346 15.28 3.32 -19.28
C VAL A 346 16.02 1.99 -19.35
N PHE A 347 16.65 1.70 -20.49
CA PHE A 347 17.37 0.46 -20.69
C PHE A 347 18.60 0.34 -19.79
N ASP A 348 19.25 1.44 -19.41
CA ASP A 348 20.33 1.46 -18.42
C ASP A 348 19.88 0.87 -17.06
N ILE A 349 18.67 1.23 -16.60
CA ILE A 349 18.07 0.71 -15.36
C ILE A 349 17.75 -0.78 -15.53
N ILE A 350 17.10 -1.15 -16.64
CA ILE A 350 16.75 -2.54 -16.93
C ILE A 350 17.99 -3.44 -17.02
N LEU A 351 19.05 -2.97 -17.67
CA LEU A 351 20.28 -3.71 -17.86
C LEU A 351 21.02 -3.89 -16.52
N SER A 352 21.04 -2.84 -15.69
CA SER A 352 21.57 -2.92 -14.31
C SER A 352 20.82 -3.97 -13.48
N TYR A 353 19.50 -4.05 -13.62
CA TYR A 353 18.70 -5.10 -12.99
C TYR A 353 18.98 -6.49 -13.58
N ILE A 354 19.14 -6.63 -14.90
CA ILE A 354 19.42 -7.94 -15.50
C ILE A 354 20.74 -8.51 -14.99
N TYR A 355 21.79 -7.70 -14.88
CA TYR A 355 23.11 -8.16 -14.45
C TYR A 355 23.25 -8.26 -12.93
N GLY A 356 22.80 -7.25 -12.19
CA GLY A 356 22.98 -7.17 -10.74
C GLY A 356 21.76 -7.56 -9.91
N GLY A 357 20.60 -7.74 -10.54
CA GLY A 357 19.32 -7.94 -9.83
C GLY A 357 18.86 -6.72 -9.03
N ARG A 358 19.50 -5.56 -9.15
CA ARG A 358 19.21 -4.36 -8.33
C ARG A 358 18.29 -3.40 -9.09
N ILE A 359 17.26 -2.88 -8.41
CA ILE A 359 16.37 -1.84 -8.91
C ILE A 359 16.53 -0.65 -7.97
N ASN A 360 17.03 0.48 -8.48
CA ASN A 360 17.26 1.66 -7.66
C ASN A 360 16.41 2.82 -8.19
N PHE A 361 15.25 3.02 -7.57
CA PHE A 361 14.44 4.22 -7.77
C PHE A 361 14.76 5.19 -6.64
N THR A 362 15.39 6.30 -6.98
CA THR A 362 15.64 7.40 -6.05
C THR A 362 14.46 8.35 -6.02
N ASP A 363 14.38 9.23 -5.01
CA ASP A 363 13.37 10.30 -5.00
C ASP A 363 13.46 11.25 -6.20
N ALA A 364 14.64 11.35 -6.80
CA ALA A 364 14.86 12.12 -8.03
C ALA A 364 14.37 11.40 -9.30
N THR A 365 14.09 10.09 -9.22
CA THR A 365 13.60 9.32 -10.38
C THR A 365 12.16 9.73 -10.65
N SER A 366 11.89 10.24 -11.86
CA SER A 366 10.55 10.70 -12.22
C SER A 366 9.57 9.52 -12.32
N SER A 367 8.31 9.74 -11.93
CA SER A 367 7.27 8.71 -12.00
C SER A 367 7.06 8.17 -13.41
N TRP A 368 7.16 9.05 -14.42
CA TRP A 368 7.14 8.65 -15.83
C TRP A 368 8.27 7.67 -16.16
N LYS A 369 9.49 7.93 -15.67
CA LYS A 369 10.61 7.02 -15.92
C LYS A 369 10.40 5.63 -15.33
N ILE A 370 9.85 5.58 -14.12
CA ILE A 370 9.52 4.32 -13.46
C ILE A 370 8.44 3.57 -14.26
N PHE A 371 7.44 4.29 -14.75
CA PHE A 371 6.39 3.71 -15.60
C PHE A 371 6.92 3.22 -16.95
N ASP A 372 7.85 3.93 -17.58
CA ASP A 372 8.52 3.47 -18.79
C ASP A 372 9.39 2.23 -18.52
N CYS A 373 10.03 2.14 -17.35
CA CYS A 373 10.72 0.93 -16.91
C CYS A 373 9.74 -0.25 -16.76
N LEU A 374 8.53 -0.02 -16.23
CA LEU A 374 7.50 -1.05 -16.15
C LEU A 374 7.07 -1.55 -17.53
N LYS A 375 6.82 -0.64 -18.48
CA LYS A 375 6.50 -1.01 -19.88
C LYS A 375 7.63 -1.81 -20.53
N ALA A 376 8.88 -1.37 -20.36
CA ALA A 376 10.05 -2.09 -20.84
C ALA A 376 10.21 -3.47 -20.19
N ALA A 377 10.01 -3.57 -18.88
CA ALA A 377 10.08 -4.83 -18.14
C ALA A 377 8.98 -5.82 -18.55
N ASP A 378 7.78 -5.33 -18.86
CA ASP A 378 6.68 -6.16 -19.37
C ASP A 378 7.02 -6.73 -20.75
N GLU A 379 7.49 -5.89 -21.67
CA GLU A 379 7.95 -6.33 -23.00
C GLU A 379 9.11 -7.35 -22.90
N LEU A 380 10.05 -7.10 -21.99
CA LEU A 380 11.23 -7.96 -21.78
C LEU A 380 10.95 -9.17 -20.87
N CYS A 381 9.71 -9.34 -20.41
CA CYS A 381 9.25 -10.43 -19.55
C CYS A 381 10.06 -10.57 -18.24
N LEU A 382 10.20 -9.48 -17.49
CA LEU A 382 10.95 -9.39 -16.23
C LEU A 382 10.00 -9.38 -15.02
N GLU A 383 9.42 -10.53 -14.68
CA GLU A 383 8.32 -10.67 -13.69
C GLU A 383 8.65 -10.09 -12.30
N GLU A 384 9.81 -10.40 -11.73
CA GLU A 384 10.23 -9.87 -10.41
C GLU A 384 10.36 -8.34 -10.42
N PHE A 385 10.84 -7.76 -11.54
CA PHE A 385 10.93 -6.31 -11.69
C PHE A 385 9.53 -5.68 -11.70
N LEU A 386 8.59 -6.28 -12.44
CA LEU A 386 7.21 -5.81 -12.50
C LEU A 386 6.53 -5.85 -11.14
N GLU A 387 6.77 -6.88 -10.36
CA GLU A 387 6.18 -7.01 -9.03
C GLU A 387 6.64 -5.85 -8.12
N TYR A 388 7.96 -5.64 -8.02
CA TYR A 388 8.55 -4.59 -7.19
C TYR A 388 8.14 -3.18 -7.65
N ALA A 389 8.29 -2.88 -8.94
CA ALA A 389 8.09 -1.52 -9.44
C ALA A 389 6.61 -1.10 -9.43
N GLN A 390 5.66 -2.03 -9.57
CA GLN A 390 4.24 -1.74 -9.40
C GLN A 390 3.91 -1.37 -7.95
N ASP A 391 4.43 -2.13 -6.97
CA ASP A 391 4.23 -1.85 -5.55
C ASP A 391 4.85 -0.49 -5.18
N TYR A 392 6.05 -0.22 -5.67
CA TYR A 392 6.73 1.07 -5.44
C TYR A 392 5.87 2.26 -5.90
N LEU A 393 5.32 2.24 -7.11
CA LEU A 393 4.44 3.32 -7.61
C LEU A 393 3.17 3.44 -6.78
N LEU A 394 2.54 2.31 -6.45
CA LEU A 394 1.31 2.27 -5.68
C LEU A 394 1.50 2.75 -4.25
N GLU A 395 2.68 2.61 -3.66
CA GLU A 395 2.97 3.05 -2.30
C GLU A 395 3.47 4.49 -2.26
N ASN A 396 4.38 4.86 -3.17
CA ASN A 396 5.17 6.10 -3.08
C ASN A 396 4.74 7.20 -4.06
N ARG A 397 3.91 6.89 -5.07
CA ARG A 397 3.54 7.83 -6.17
C ARG A 397 2.03 7.86 -6.47
N LYS A 398 1.19 7.67 -5.45
CA LYS A 398 -0.29 7.59 -5.57
C LYS A 398 -0.94 8.80 -6.23
N GLU A 399 -0.50 10.02 -5.90
CA GLU A 399 -1.10 11.24 -6.45
C GLU A 399 -0.86 11.33 -7.96
N TRP A 400 0.38 11.09 -8.38
CA TRP A 400 0.74 11.02 -9.80
C TRP A 400 -0.06 9.94 -10.55
N LEU A 401 -0.31 8.76 -9.94
CA LEU A 401 -1.17 7.74 -10.55
C LEU A 401 -2.63 8.21 -10.75
N LYS A 402 -3.15 9.06 -9.86
CA LYS A 402 -4.50 9.65 -10.01
C LYS A 402 -4.54 10.67 -11.15
N ASP A 403 -3.52 11.52 -11.22
CA ASP A 403 -3.45 12.58 -12.24
C ASP A 403 -3.29 12.01 -13.65
N ASN A 404 -2.74 10.80 -13.79
CA ASN A 404 -2.48 10.14 -15.07
C ASN A 404 -3.36 8.90 -15.30
N LEU A 405 -4.52 8.83 -14.63
CA LEU A 405 -5.38 7.64 -14.56
C LEU A 405 -5.80 7.11 -15.94
N SER A 406 -6.13 8.00 -16.88
CA SER A 406 -6.55 7.66 -18.25
C SER A 406 -5.45 6.90 -19.00
N ILE A 407 -4.23 7.44 -18.97
CA ILE A 407 -3.05 6.86 -19.61
C ILE A 407 -2.71 5.52 -18.95
N MET A 408 -2.67 5.47 -17.61
CA MET A 408 -2.36 4.24 -16.88
C MET A 408 -3.37 3.14 -17.19
N TYR A 409 -4.67 3.45 -17.24
CA TYR A 409 -5.71 2.47 -17.55
C TYR A 409 -5.55 1.85 -18.95
N GLN A 410 -5.19 2.69 -19.93
CA GLN A 410 -5.01 2.28 -21.31
C GLN A 410 -3.72 1.47 -21.52
N ASP A 411 -2.59 1.98 -21.01
CA ASP A 411 -1.26 1.38 -21.23
C ASP A 411 -1.09 0.07 -20.44
N THR A 412 -1.81 -0.10 -19.33
CA THR A 412 -1.78 -1.35 -18.53
C THR A 412 -2.93 -2.31 -18.87
N PHE A 413 -3.71 -2.01 -19.92
CA PHE A 413 -4.80 -2.88 -20.34
C PHE A 413 -4.27 -4.24 -20.86
N PRO A 414 -4.99 -5.36 -20.62
CA PRO A 414 -4.58 -6.68 -21.11
C PRO A 414 -4.25 -6.66 -22.62
N PRO A 415 -3.16 -7.30 -23.06
CA PRO A 415 -2.46 -8.40 -22.40
C PRO A 415 -1.29 -8.01 -21.48
N SER A 416 -1.14 -6.74 -21.08
CA SER A 416 -0.07 -6.32 -20.17
C SER A 416 -0.07 -7.11 -18.86
N SER A 417 1.12 -7.38 -18.32
CA SER A 417 1.30 -8.05 -17.01
C SER A 417 1.20 -7.08 -15.82
N LEU A 418 0.89 -5.79 -16.07
CA LEU A 418 0.79 -4.72 -15.07
C LEU A 418 -0.53 -4.74 -14.29
N THR A 419 -0.89 -5.90 -13.75
CA THR A 419 -2.24 -6.16 -13.20
C THR A 419 -2.55 -5.38 -11.92
N LYS A 420 -1.55 -5.02 -11.10
CA LYS A 420 -1.78 -4.28 -9.85
C LYS A 420 -2.19 -2.84 -10.14
N ILE A 421 -1.46 -2.19 -11.06
CA ILE A 421 -1.78 -0.83 -11.51
C ILE A 421 -3.12 -0.83 -12.25
N GLN A 422 -3.36 -1.81 -13.13
CA GLN A 422 -4.64 -1.89 -13.84
C GLN A 422 -5.83 -2.07 -12.89
N GLY A 423 -5.66 -2.93 -11.87
CA GLY A 423 -6.65 -3.11 -10.81
C GLY A 423 -6.91 -1.82 -10.01
N TYR A 424 -5.84 -1.05 -9.71
CA TYR A 424 -5.98 0.28 -9.10
C TYR A 424 -6.79 1.22 -10.00
N CYS A 425 -6.45 1.30 -11.29
CA CYS A 425 -7.13 2.17 -12.25
C CYS A 425 -8.62 1.86 -12.34
N ILE A 426 -8.99 0.60 -12.54
CA ILE A 426 -10.38 0.15 -12.60
C ILE A 426 -11.14 0.54 -11.32
N ASN A 427 -10.54 0.35 -10.15
CA ASN A 427 -11.18 0.69 -8.88
C ASN A 427 -11.38 2.21 -8.72
N GLN A 428 -10.43 3.04 -9.16
CA GLN A 428 -10.60 4.49 -9.15
C GLN A 428 -11.68 4.93 -10.14
N ILE A 429 -11.68 4.39 -11.37
CA ILE A 429 -12.66 4.75 -12.41
C ILE A 429 -14.08 4.34 -11.97
N ARG A 430 -14.26 3.17 -11.37
CA ARG A 430 -15.56 2.73 -10.84
C ARG A 430 -16.14 3.73 -9.83
N LYS A 431 -15.29 4.18 -8.90
CA LYS A 431 -15.68 5.06 -7.79
C LYS A 431 -15.76 6.53 -8.19
N TYR A 432 -14.95 6.96 -9.14
CA TYR A 432 -14.82 8.34 -9.60
C TYR A 432 -14.79 8.40 -11.14
N PRO A 433 -15.89 8.05 -11.83
CA PRO A 433 -15.89 7.94 -13.29
C PRO A 433 -15.47 9.23 -13.99
N PHE A 434 -15.78 10.39 -13.41
CA PHE A 434 -15.40 11.69 -13.94
C PHE A 434 -13.90 11.85 -14.17
N MET A 435 -13.03 11.13 -13.43
CA MET A 435 -11.58 11.17 -13.63
C MET A 435 -11.18 10.65 -15.01
N LEU A 436 -11.94 9.71 -15.57
CA LEU A 436 -11.74 9.19 -16.92
C LEU A 436 -12.58 9.98 -17.93
N PHE A 437 -13.90 10.04 -17.74
CA PHE A 437 -14.85 10.55 -18.72
C PHE A 437 -14.76 12.07 -18.96
N ASN A 438 -14.13 12.83 -18.06
CA ASN A 438 -13.87 14.25 -18.24
C ASN A 438 -12.38 14.56 -18.50
N SER A 439 -11.54 13.53 -18.67
CA SER A 439 -10.14 13.71 -19.06
C SER A 439 -10.04 14.11 -20.53
N LYS A 440 -8.96 14.81 -20.90
CA LYS A 440 -8.74 15.22 -22.29
C LYS A 440 -8.43 14.02 -23.18
N GLU A 441 -7.79 13.01 -22.61
CA GLU A 441 -7.37 11.77 -23.25
C GLU A 441 -8.53 10.79 -23.46
N PHE A 442 -9.72 11.09 -22.91
CA PHE A 442 -10.90 10.20 -22.99
C PHE A 442 -11.23 9.82 -24.44
N VAL A 443 -11.21 10.79 -25.35
CA VAL A 443 -11.52 10.60 -26.77
C VAL A 443 -10.51 9.70 -27.49
N ASP A 444 -9.32 9.50 -26.92
CA ASP A 444 -8.25 8.67 -27.47
C ASP A 444 -8.26 7.24 -26.91
N ILE A 445 -9.10 6.95 -25.91
CA ILE A 445 -9.20 5.61 -25.32
C ILE A 445 -9.64 4.60 -26.37
N HIS A 446 -8.91 3.48 -26.43
CA HIS A 446 -9.24 2.37 -27.32
C HIS A 446 -10.64 1.80 -27.03
N GLU A 447 -11.39 1.47 -28.10
CA GLU A 447 -12.74 0.90 -28.03
C GLU A 447 -12.82 -0.31 -27.10
N GLU A 448 -11.79 -1.16 -27.11
CA GLU A 448 -11.69 -2.34 -26.25
C GLU A 448 -11.71 -1.99 -24.76
N CYS A 449 -10.93 -0.98 -24.38
CA CYS A 449 -10.86 -0.50 -23.00
C CYS A 449 -12.19 0.11 -22.54
N LEU A 450 -12.84 0.89 -23.41
CA LEU A 450 -14.17 1.43 -23.11
C LEU A 450 -15.23 0.34 -23.02
N ARG A 451 -15.18 -0.66 -23.91
CA ARG A 451 -16.18 -1.74 -23.93
C ARG A 451 -16.23 -2.47 -22.59
N VAL A 452 -15.07 -2.77 -22.00
CA VAL A 452 -15.00 -3.40 -20.67
C VAL A 452 -15.61 -2.51 -19.59
N LEU A 453 -15.35 -1.20 -19.60
CA LEU A 453 -15.93 -0.25 -18.63
C LEU A 453 -17.44 -0.11 -18.78
N VAL A 454 -17.94 0.02 -20.01
CA VAL A 454 -19.38 0.17 -20.28
C VAL A 454 -20.14 -1.13 -19.97
N GLN A 455 -19.47 -2.28 -19.95
CA GLN A 455 -20.05 -3.54 -19.47
C GLN A 455 -20.03 -3.69 -17.95
N ASP A 456 -19.28 -2.83 -17.24
CA ASP A 456 -19.08 -2.94 -15.81
C ASP A 456 -20.32 -2.45 -15.05
N ASP A 457 -20.94 -3.36 -14.28
CA ASP A 457 -22.09 -3.04 -13.44
C ASP A 457 -21.72 -2.09 -12.28
N TYR A 458 -20.45 -2.11 -11.84
CA TYR A 458 -19.97 -1.33 -10.69
C TYR A 458 -19.55 0.10 -11.03
N LEU A 459 -19.66 0.53 -12.29
CA LEU A 459 -19.31 1.89 -12.71
C LEU A 459 -20.34 2.91 -12.20
N GLU A 460 -19.97 3.79 -11.27
CA GLU A 460 -20.91 4.72 -10.61
C GLU A 460 -21.26 5.96 -11.49
N ILE A 461 -21.83 5.73 -12.68
CA ILE A 461 -22.24 6.77 -13.64
C ILE A 461 -23.72 6.62 -14.04
N ASN A 462 -24.41 7.75 -14.26
CA ASN A 462 -25.78 7.75 -14.77
C ASN A 462 -25.81 7.26 -16.23
N GLU A 463 -26.84 6.50 -16.64
CA GLU A 463 -26.93 5.97 -18.01
C GLU A 463 -27.04 7.07 -19.08
N LEU A 464 -27.72 8.18 -18.78
CA LEU A 464 -27.80 9.34 -19.66
C LEU A 464 -26.43 9.98 -19.85
N GLU A 465 -25.72 10.21 -18.75
CA GLU A 465 -24.36 10.76 -18.77
C GLU A 465 -23.39 9.85 -19.54
N LEU A 466 -23.44 8.54 -19.27
CA LEU A 466 -22.62 7.56 -19.98
C LEU A 466 -22.94 7.54 -21.47
N PHE A 467 -24.22 7.59 -21.85
CA PHE A 467 -24.63 7.70 -23.25
C PHE A 467 -24.04 8.93 -23.91
N GLU A 468 -24.16 10.12 -23.29
CA GLU A 468 -23.61 11.37 -23.81
C GLU A 468 -22.09 11.29 -24.01
N LYS A 469 -21.38 10.69 -23.05
CA LYS A 469 -19.93 10.47 -23.14
C LYS A 469 -19.54 9.51 -24.25
N LEU A 470 -20.31 8.45 -24.48
CA LEU A 470 -20.08 7.57 -25.63
C LEU A 470 -20.34 8.29 -26.94
N ILE A 471 -21.34 9.16 -27.03
CA ILE A 471 -21.56 9.99 -28.23
C ILE A 471 -20.37 10.93 -28.45
N GLU A 472 -19.89 11.62 -27.41
CA GLU A 472 -18.69 12.48 -27.46
C GLU A 472 -17.49 11.71 -28.03
N TRP A 473 -17.20 10.53 -27.49
CA TRP A 473 -16.13 9.65 -27.99
C TRP A 473 -16.39 9.18 -29.43
N GLY A 474 -17.62 8.77 -29.76
CA GLY A 474 -17.98 8.27 -31.08
C GLY A 474 -17.83 9.31 -32.19
N VAL A 475 -18.25 10.55 -31.91
CA VAL A 475 -18.03 11.69 -32.80
C VAL A 475 -16.53 11.90 -32.99
N ALA A 476 -15.78 11.96 -31.88
CA ALA A 476 -14.32 12.11 -31.87
C ALA A 476 -13.55 10.98 -32.57
N ARG A 477 -14.17 9.82 -32.83
CA ARG A 477 -13.54 8.69 -33.53
C ARG A 477 -14.05 8.49 -34.95
N THR A 478 -15.07 9.25 -35.36
CA THR A 478 -15.65 9.18 -36.70
C THR A 478 -15.03 10.25 -37.59
N ARG A 479 -14.09 9.86 -38.47
CA ARG A 479 -13.25 10.76 -39.28
C ARG A 479 -14.03 11.86 -40.02
N ASP A 480 -15.20 11.54 -40.56
CA ASP A 480 -16.02 12.49 -41.35
C ASP A 480 -16.79 13.50 -40.48
N LEU A 481 -16.91 13.26 -39.17
CA LEU A 481 -17.59 14.15 -38.21
C LEU A 481 -16.62 15.11 -37.50
N ASN A 482 -15.36 14.70 -37.32
CA ASN A 482 -14.31 15.50 -36.69
C ASN A 482 -13.81 16.69 -37.52
N GLN A 483 -14.07 16.70 -38.82
CA GLN A 483 -13.53 17.71 -39.75
C GLN A 483 -14.56 18.78 -40.15
N THR A 484 -15.78 18.72 -39.62
CA THR A 484 -16.89 19.57 -40.06
C THR A 484 -17.33 20.55 -38.96
N ASP A 485 -16.72 21.73 -38.97
CA ASP A 485 -17.09 22.83 -38.06
C ASP A 485 -18.46 23.47 -38.35
N ASN A 486 -19.15 23.17 -39.47
CA ASN A 486 -20.36 23.92 -39.84
C ASN A 486 -21.29 23.27 -40.92
N GLN A 487 -21.51 21.96 -40.91
CA GLN A 487 -22.57 21.37 -41.76
C GLN A 487 -23.49 20.44 -40.97
N THR A 488 -24.79 20.59 -41.22
CA THR A 488 -25.90 19.85 -40.63
C THR A 488 -25.65 18.35 -40.77
N ILE A 489 -25.70 17.62 -39.66
CA ILE A 489 -25.55 16.15 -39.63
C ILE A 489 -26.56 15.53 -40.61
N ASN A 490 -26.08 14.79 -41.61
CA ASN A 490 -26.90 14.10 -42.61
C ASN A 490 -27.04 12.60 -42.28
N GLU A 491 -27.90 11.87 -43.01
CA GLU A 491 -28.13 10.43 -42.77
C GLU A 491 -26.86 9.58 -42.85
N LYS A 492 -25.97 9.85 -43.81
CA LYS A 492 -24.70 9.13 -43.96
C LYS A 492 -23.78 9.30 -42.74
N ASN A 493 -23.81 10.48 -42.11
CA ASN A 493 -23.04 10.74 -40.90
C ASN A 493 -23.56 9.93 -39.70
N PHE A 494 -24.87 9.69 -39.62
CA PHE A 494 -25.46 8.84 -38.58
C PHE A 494 -25.09 7.37 -38.74
N ASP A 495 -25.04 6.85 -39.98
CA ASP A 495 -24.65 5.45 -40.24
C ASP A 495 -23.19 5.18 -39.83
N LEU A 496 -22.30 6.13 -40.10
CA LEU A 496 -20.89 6.04 -39.70
C LEU A 496 -20.74 6.08 -38.17
N LEU A 497 -21.42 7.02 -37.51
CA LEU A 497 -21.42 7.11 -36.05
C LEU A 497 -22.01 5.85 -35.40
N SER A 498 -23.10 5.31 -35.97
CA SER A 498 -23.70 4.04 -35.55
C SER A 498 -22.69 2.90 -35.63
N SER A 499 -21.96 2.80 -36.74
CA SER A 499 -20.93 1.77 -36.94
C SER A 499 -19.79 1.89 -35.92
N THR A 500 -19.37 3.11 -35.59
CA THR A 500 -18.34 3.37 -34.55
C THR A 500 -18.82 2.96 -33.15
N LEU A 501 -20.11 3.17 -32.85
CA LEU A 501 -20.67 2.98 -31.51
C LEU A 501 -21.36 1.64 -31.27
N ASP A 502 -21.61 0.85 -32.32
CA ASP A 502 -22.42 -0.37 -32.29
C ASP A 502 -22.06 -1.30 -31.10
N LYS A 503 -20.77 -1.51 -30.87
CA LYS A 503 -20.29 -2.39 -29.79
C LYS A 503 -20.37 -1.79 -28.39
N LEU A 504 -20.50 -0.47 -28.25
CA LEU A 504 -20.55 0.23 -26.97
C LEU A 504 -22.00 0.55 -26.59
N ILE A 505 -22.77 1.09 -27.54
CA ILE A 505 -24.12 1.64 -27.29
C ILE A 505 -25.13 0.56 -26.88
N LYS A 506 -24.95 -0.67 -27.35
CA LYS A 506 -25.76 -1.84 -26.97
C LYS A 506 -25.67 -2.20 -25.49
N HIS A 507 -24.66 -1.68 -24.79
CA HIS A 507 -24.48 -1.92 -23.36
C HIS A 507 -25.16 -0.86 -22.49
N ILE A 508 -25.68 0.22 -23.07
CA ILE A 508 -26.44 1.25 -22.34
C ILE A 508 -27.80 0.70 -21.90
N ARG A 509 -28.19 0.99 -20.66
CA ARG A 509 -29.46 0.55 -20.06
C ARG A 509 -30.50 1.63 -20.24
N PHE A 510 -31.01 1.81 -21.46
CA PHE A 510 -31.99 2.86 -21.79
C PHE A 510 -33.23 2.85 -20.87
N HIS A 511 -33.67 1.67 -20.40
CA HIS A 511 -34.76 1.53 -19.43
C HIS A 511 -34.52 2.24 -18.07
N ASN A 512 -33.26 2.51 -17.74
CA ASN A 512 -32.83 3.16 -16.50
C ASN A 512 -32.58 4.66 -16.67
N MET A 513 -32.83 5.22 -17.86
CA MET A 513 -32.88 6.67 -18.06
C MET A 513 -34.25 7.19 -17.63
N ASP A 514 -34.31 8.43 -17.14
CA ASP A 514 -35.58 9.13 -17.00
C ASP A 514 -36.15 9.46 -18.39
N SER A 515 -37.46 9.67 -18.46
CA SER A 515 -38.13 9.87 -19.75
C SER A 515 -37.78 11.21 -20.40
N GLU A 516 -37.47 12.24 -19.61
CA GLU A 516 -37.13 13.57 -20.10
C GLU A 516 -35.75 13.55 -20.78
N GLY A 517 -34.74 12.98 -20.13
CA GLY A 517 -33.41 12.74 -20.67
C GLY A 517 -33.45 11.87 -21.93
N PHE A 518 -34.27 10.80 -21.93
CA PHE A 518 -34.46 9.96 -23.11
C PHE A 518 -34.97 10.78 -24.31
N TYR A 519 -36.05 11.55 -24.16
CA TYR A 519 -36.59 12.33 -25.28
C TYR A 519 -35.71 13.51 -25.68
N SER A 520 -35.10 14.21 -24.73
CA SER A 520 -34.29 15.40 -25.04
C SER A 520 -32.93 15.04 -25.65
N ARG A 521 -32.29 13.95 -25.24
CA ARG A 521 -30.92 13.61 -25.64
C ARG A 521 -30.80 12.37 -26.54
N VAL A 522 -31.71 11.40 -26.42
CA VAL A 522 -31.64 10.14 -27.18
C VAL A 522 -32.47 10.18 -28.48
N GLU A 523 -33.67 10.77 -28.47
CA GLU A 523 -34.52 10.89 -29.68
C GLU A 523 -33.84 11.59 -30.87
N PRO A 524 -33.05 12.66 -30.70
CA PRO A 524 -32.30 13.27 -31.80
C PRO A 524 -31.33 12.31 -32.51
N LEU A 525 -30.90 11.25 -31.81
CA LEU A 525 -29.93 10.27 -32.28
C LEU A 525 -30.57 8.91 -32.60
N LYS A 526 -31.90 8.84 -32.78
CA LYS A 526 -32.62 7.58 -33.04
C LYS A 526 -32.09 6.79 -34.25
N SER A 527 -31.55 7.47 -35.27
CA SER A 527 -30.94 6.81 -36.43
C SER A 527 -29.69 6.02 -36.06
N VAL A 528 -28.92 6.48 -35.07
CA VAL A 528 -27.72 5.79 -34.55
C VAL A 528 -28.09 4.48 -33.87
N LEU A 529 -29.24 4.46 -33.17
CA LEU A 529 -29.75 3.30 -32.43
C LEU A 529 -30.47 2.27 -33.29
N GLY A 530 -30.86 2.66 -34.51
CA GLY A 530 -31.78 1.90 -35.35
C GLY A 530 -33.25 2.13 -34.95
N THR A 531 -34.08 2.36 -35.96
CA THR A 531 -35.51 2.73 -35.79
C THR A 531 -36.29 1.71 -34.97
N LYS A 532 -36.07 0.42 -35.21
CA LYS A 532 -36.77 -0.66 -34.50
C LYS A 532 -36.51 -0.63 -32.98
N PHE A 533 -35.24 -0.52 -32.57
CA PHE A 533 -34.88 -0.50 -31.16
C PHE A 533 -35.38 0.77 -30.47
N TYR A 534 -35.25 1.92 -31.14
CA TYR A 534 -35.75 3.19 -30.63
C TYR A 534 -37.28 3.16 -30.40
N ASP A 535 -38.05 2.62 -31.35
CA ASP A 535 -39.51 2.51 -31.22
C ASP A 535 -39.92 1.63 -30.03
N GLU A 536 -39.18 0.55 -29.75
CA GLU A 536 -39.38 -0.29 -28.56
C GLU A 536 -39.15 0.50 -27.25
N MET A 537 -38.08 1.29 -27.17
CA MET A 537 -37.80 2.13 -26.00
C MET A 537 -38.82 3.26 -25.85
N LYS A 538 -39.26 3.88 -26.95
CA LYS A 538 -40.29 4.92 -26.95
C LYS A 538 -41.60 4.44 -26.32
N VAL A 539 -42.02 3.20 -26.63
CA VAL A 539 -43.20 2.59 -26.00
C VAL A 539 -43.03 2.45 -24.48
N TYR A 540 -41.84 2.09 -24.01
CA TYR A 540 -41.52 1.97 -22.59
C TYR A 540 -41.63 3.32 -21.86
N HIS A 541 -40.94 4.35 -22.36
CA HIS A 541 -40.91 5.68 -21.72
C HIS A 541 -42.29 6.39 -21.78
N ASN A 542 -43.09 6.18 -22.82
CA ASN A 542 -44.47 6.68 -22.88
C ASN A 542 -45.39 6.08 -21.80
N LYS A 543 -45.27 4.78 -21.51
CA LYS A 543 -46.05 4.12 -20.45
C LYS A 543 -45.64 4.57 -19.05
N SER A 544 -44.40 5.00 -18.86
CA SER A 544 -43.93 5.59 -17.61
C SER A 544 -44.60 6.94 -17.35
N ARG A 545 -44.65 7.82 -18.36
CA ARG A 545 -45.30 9.16 -18.28
C ARG A 545 -46.78 9.08 -17.85
N ILE A 546 -47.53 8.13 -18.39
CA ILE A 546 -48.97 7.97 -18.09
C ILE A 546 -49.24 7.56 -16.63
N LYS A 547 -48.25 7.03 -15.90
CA LYS A 547 -48.41 6.71 -14.47
C LYS A 547 -48.14 7.88 -13.54
N ASP A 548 -47.32 8.84 -13.95
CA ASP A 548 -46.96 10.01 -13.14
C ASP A 548 -48.01 11.14 -13.30
N GLU A 549 -48.74 11.18 -14.41
CA GLU A 549 -49.95 12.01 -14.60
C GLU A 549 -51.19 11.21 -14.15
N GLY A 550 -51.64 11.44 -12.91
CA GLY A 550 -52.73 10.69 -12.29
C GLY A 550 -54.00 10.58 -13.16
N THR A 551 -54.41 9.35 -13.46
CA THR A 551 -55.82 9.06 -13.77
C THR A 551 -56.20 7.66 -13.31
N SER A 552 -57.04 7.63 -12.27
CA SER A 552 -57.98 6.55 -12.04
C SER A 552 -58.92 6.48 -13.23
N ASN A 553 -58.75 5.49 -14.11
CA ASN A 553 -59.84 4.80 -14.79
C ASN A 553 -59.31 3.55 -15.50
N GLY A 554 -59.89 2.40 -15.13
CA GLY A 554 -59.47 1.09 -15.60
C GLY A 554 -59.73 0.90 -17.08
N VAL A 555 -58.65 0.70 -17.85
CA VAL A 555 -58.67 -0.03 -19.11
C VAL A 555 -57.50 -1.01 -19.10
N SER A 556 -57.84 -2.28 -19.32
CA SER A 556 -56.94 -3.42 -19.35
C SER A 556 -55.80 -3.20 -20.36
N THR A 557 -54.58 -3.05 -19.87
CA THR A 557 -53.37 -3.04 -20.71
C THR A 557 -52.58 -4.33 -20.47
N SER A 558 -52.16 -4.96 -21.57
CA SER A 558 -51.35 -6.17 -21.61
C SER A 558 -50.16 -6.13 -20.65
N PRO A 559 -49.70 -7.30 -20.14
CA PRO A 559 -48.70 -7.35 -19.09
C PRO A 559 -47.41 -6.65 -19.53
N ILE A 560 -46.87 -5.81 -18.64
CA ILE A 560 -45.44 -5.48 -18.64
C ILE A 560 -44.70 -6.82 -18.80
N PRO A 561 -43.76 -6.99 -19.75
CA PRO A 561 -42.91 -8.17 -19.73
C PRO A 561 -42.27 -8.23 -18.34
N LYS A 562 -42.62 -9.26 -17.58
CA LYS A 562 -42.24 -9.42 -16.17
C LYS A 562 -40.76 -9.08 -16.01
N SER A 563 -40.48 -8.13 -15.12
CA SER A 563 -39.23 -7.42 -14.89
C SER A 563 -38.09 -8.28 -14.33
N ASN A 564 -37.98 -9.54 -14.73
CA ASN A 564 -36.99 -10.46 -14.16
C ASN A 564 -35.62 -10.38 -14.84
N ASN A 565 -35.49 -9.65 -15.96
CA ASN A 565 -34.26 -9.63 -16.77
C ASN A 565 -33.67 -8.22 -17.00
N LEU A 566 -34.19 -7.15 -16.36
CA LEU A 566 -33.60 -5.81 -16.49
C LEU A 566 -32.44 -5.64 -15.50
N LEU A 567 -31.29 -5.20 -16.00
CA LEU A 567 -30.15 -4.86 -15.15
C LEU A 567 -30.49 -3.61 -14.31
N PRO A 568 -30.09 -3.57 -13.03
CA PRO A 568 -30.32 -2.40 -12.17
C PRO A 568 -29.55 -1.17 -12.68
N HIS A 569 -29.72 0.00 -12.06
CA HIS A 569 -28.84 1.15 -12.33
C HIS A 569 -27.37 0.75 -12.10
N ARG A 570 -26.43 1.25 -12.91
CA ARG A 570 -25.01 1.04 -12.61
C ARG A 570 -24.63 1.73 -11.30
N GLY A 571 -23.71 1.12 -10.57
CA GLY A 571 -23.37 1.58 -9.21
C GLY A 571 -24.49 1.35 -8.18
N ALA A 572 -25.66 0.82 -8.56
CA ALA A 572 -26.65 0.36 -7.59
C ALA A 572 -26.15 -0.91 -6.88
N ILE A 573 -26.84 -1.26 -5.78
CA ILE A 573 -26.55 -2.45 -4.98
C ILE A 573 -26.59 -3.72 -5.86
N ILE A 574 -25.43 -4.24 -6.28
CA ILE A 574 -25.33 -5.55 -6.91
C ILE A 574 -25.13 -6.57 -5.79
N SER A 575 -26.14 -6.71 -4.93
CA SER A 575 -26.17 -7.75 -3.91
C SER A 575 -26.63 -9.07 -4.54
N LYS A 576 -25.96 -10.17 -4.18
CA LYS A 576 -26.43 -11.53 -4.53
C LYS A 576 -27.44 -12.07 -3.53
N ILE A 577 -27.58 -11.41 -2.37
CA ILE A 577 -28.40 -11.86 -1.24
C ILE A 577 -29.69 -11.03 -1.14
N MET A 578 -29.60 -9.73 -1.38
CA MET A 578 -30.67 -8.75 -1.18
C MET A 578 -31.08 -8.09 -2.51
N ASN A 579 -32.37 -7.81 -2.68
CA ASN A 579 -32.89 -7.04 -3.81
C ASN A 579 -33.13 -5.55 -3.44
N LEU A 580 -33.49 -4.73 -4.44
CA LEU A 580 -33.69 -3.29 -4.24
C LEU A 580 -34.88 -2.95 -3.33
N GLU A 581 -35.95 -3.76 -3.31
CA GLU A 581 -37.09 -3.56 -2.40
C GLU A 581 -36.67 -3.74 -0.94
N GLN A 582 -35.90 -4.80 -0.66
CA GLN A 582 -35.33 -5.06 0.65
C GLN A 582 -34.33 -3.98 1.06
N GLY A 583 -33.53 -3.48 0.10
CA GLY A 583 -32.66 -2.32 0.30
C GLY A 583 -33.44 -1.08 0.73
N ALA A 584 -34.57 -0.76 0.08
CA ALA A 584 -35.42 0.37 0.45
C ALA A 584 -36.03 0.22 1.86
N ILE A 585 -36.41 -1.00 2.25
CA ILE A 585 -36.90 -1.30 3.60
C ILE A 585 -35.78 -1.07 4.64
N ILE A 586 -34.57 -1.59 4.39
CA ILE A 586 -33.44 -1.38 5.31
C ILE A 586 -33.08 0.10 5.41
N SER A 587 -33.09 0.85 4.30
CA SER A 587 -32.92 2.32 4.33
C SER A 587 -33.97 3.00 5.22
N SER A 588 -35.21 2.52 5.20
CA SER A 588 -36.28 3.05 6.04
C SER A 588 -36.00 2.79 7.53
N TRP A 589 -35.42 1.63 7.86
CA TRP A 589 -35.03 1.29 9.23
C TRP A 589 -33.80 2.05 9.73
N ILE A 590 -32.88 2.43 8.85
CA ILE A 590 -31.76 3.33 9.18
C ILE A 590 -32.32 4.68 9.65
N ASP A 591 -33.32 5.20 8.95
CA ASP A 591 -34.00 6.47 9.29
C ASP A 591 -35.10 6.31 10.35
N ARG A 592 -35.20 5.13 10.98
CA ARG A 592 -36.19 4.80 12.02
C ARG A 592 -37.64 5.04 11.60
N LYS A 593 -37.95 4.95 10.31
CA LYS A 593 -39.31 5.07 9.78
C LYS A 593 -40.24 3.92 10.19
N ASP A 594 -39.69 2.89 10.84
CA ASP A 594 -40.43 1.84 11.54
C ASP A 594 -41.01 2.26 12.90
N LEU A 595 -40.67 3.45 13.38
CA LEU A 595 -41.10 3.97 14.68
C LEU A 595 -41.85 5.31 14.52
N PRO A 596 -42.90 5.57 15.31
CA PRO A 596 -43.56 6.87 15.32
C PRO A 596 -42.64 7.97 15.84
N SER A 597 -42.60 9.11 15.16
CA SER A 597 -41.75 10.26 15.56
C SER A 597 -42.16 10.88 16.90
N ASP A 598 -43.43 10.73 17.29
CA ASP A 598 -44.01 11.23 18.55
C ASP A 598 -44.14 10.15 19.64
N GLY A 599 -43.71 8.91 19.36
CA GLY A 599 -43.80 7.78 20.29
C GLY A 599 -45.19 7.17 20.45
N ASN A 600 -46.22 7.62 19.70
CA ASN A 600 -47.58 7.10 19.80
C ASN A 600 -47.83 5.95 18.80
N TYR A 601 -48.02 4.73 19.31
CA TYR A 601 -48.18 3.53 18.49
C TYR A 601 -49.62 3.25 18.05
N ASN A 602 -50.62 3.91 18.64
CA ASN A 602 -52.02 3.50 18.47
C ASN A 602 -52.61 3.78 17.08
N ASP A 603 -52.02 4.70 16.30
CA ASP A 603 -52.44 5.06 14.93
C ASP A 603 -51.27 5.14 13.93
N PHE A 604 -50.11 4.54 14.26
CA PHE A 604 -48.91 4.65 13.44
C PHE A 604 -48.91 3.67 12.26
N THR A 605 -48.75 4.21 11.04
CA THR A 605 -48.48 3.42 9.83
C THR A 605 -47.11 3.83 9.27
N PRO A 606 -46.11 2.93 9.21
CA PRO A 606 -44.80 3.24 8.66
C PRO A 606 -44.86 3.65 7.19
N GLU A 607 -44.25 4.80 6.84
CA GLU A 607 -44.10 5.24 5.45
C GLU A 607 -42.68 4.95 4.94
N TYR A 608 -42.47 3.71 4.49
CA TYR A 608 -41.17 3.25 4.00
C TYR A 608 -40.81 3.82 2.64
N TYR A 609 -39.50 3.93 2.39
CA TYR A 609 -38.97 4.19 1.07
C TYR A 609 -39.35 3.07 0.10
N THR A 610 -39.55 3.47 -1.14
CA THR A 610 -39.69 2.64 -2.32
C THR A 610 -38.37 2.62 -3.09
N ILE A 611 -38.25 1.74 -4.09
CA ILE A 611 -37.07 1.68 -4.97
C ILE A 611 -36.75 3.04 -5.62
N LYS A 612 -37.78 3.85 -5.88
CA LYS A 612 -37.64 5.15 -6.56
C LYS A 612 -37.05 6.26 -5.68
N ASN A 613 -37.17 6.16 -4.36
CA ASN A 613 -36.82 7.24 -3.43
C ASN A 613 -35.90 6.78 -2.29
N ILE A 614 -35.04 5.79 -2.54
CA ILE A 614 -33.99 5.39 -1.61
C ILE A 614 -32.96 6.53 -1.48
N PRO A 615 -32.76 7.11 -0.27
CA PRO A 615 -31.85 8.25 -0.07
C PRO A 615 -30.38 7.85 0.06
N TYR A 616 -30.08 6.56 0.02
CA TYR A 616 -28.75 6.00 0.25
C TYR A 616 -28.17 5.29 -0.98
N ASN A 617 -26.85 5.33 -1.11
CA ASN A 617 -26.05 4.44 -1.94
C ASN A 617 -25.51 3.31 -1.06
N PHE A 618 -25.46 2.08 -1.60
CA PHE A 618 -24.89 0.94 -0.91
C PHE A 618 -23.70 0.43 -1.70
N LYS A 619 -22.52 0.64 -1.15
CA LYS A 619 -21.26 0.28 -1.77
C LYS A 619 -20.77 -1.05 -1.20
N LEU A 620 -20.70 -2.08 -2.04
CA LEU A 620 -20.22 -3.40 -1.63
C LEU A 620 -18.75 -3.35 -1.23
N LEU A 621 -18.45 -3.54 0.05
CA LEU A 621 -17.09 -3.61 0.58
C LEU A 621 -16.50 -5.01 0.47
N LEU A 622 -17.31 -6.02 0.79
CA LEU A 622 -16.85 -7.40 0.91
C LEU A 622 -17.95 -8.37 0.48
N ARG A 623 -17.58 -9.44 -0.24
CA ARG A 623 -18.40 -10.63 -0.51
C ARG A 623 -17.60 -11.90 -0.19
N GLY A 624 -18.12 -12.78 0.66
CA GLY A 624 -17.43 -13.99 1.11
C GLY A 624 -16.95 -14.88 -0.04
N SER A 625 -17.81 -15.11 -1.04
CA SER A 625 -17.48 -15.92 -2.22
C SER A 625 -16.34 -15.32 -3.08
N ARG A 626 -16.09 -14.01 -2.96
CA ARG A 626 -15.06 -13.26 -3.71
C ARG A 626 -13.79 -13.08 -2.88
N ASP A 627 -13.98 -12.80 -1.60
CA ASP A 627 -12.96 -12.21 -0.73
C ASP A 627 -12.49 -13.14 0.38
N ASP A 628 -13.07 -14.33 0.53
CA ASP A 628 -12.95 -15.25 1.67
C ASP A 628 -13.83 -14.92 2.89
N PHE A 629 -13.85 -15.85 3.86
CA PHE A 629 -14.71 -15.81 5.05
C PHE A 629 -13.93 -15.57 6.36
N SER A 630 -12.71 -15.04 6.27
CA SER A 630 -11.82 -14.83 7.41
C SER A 630 -12.10 -13.50 8.12
N ALA A 631 -11.90 -13.50 9.45
CA ALA A 631 -11.96 -12.27 10.24
C ALA A 631 -10.89 -11.25 9.79
N ASN A 632 -9.71 -11.75 9.36
CA ASN A 632 -8.62 -10.90 8.89
C ASN A 632 -9.03 -10.10 7.65
N THR A 633 -9.62 -10.75 6.64
CA THR A 633 -10.12 -10.08 5.43
C THR A 633 -11.21 -9.07 5.79
N PHE A 634 -12.14 -9.43 6.68
CA PHE A 634 -13.18 -8.52 7.15
C PHE A 634 -12.60 -7.24 7.77
N HIS A 635 -11.72 -7.36 8.77
CA HIS A 635 -11.13 -6.19 9.44
C HIS A 635 -10.24 -5.37 8.51
N LYS A 636 -9.52 -6.01 7.58
CA LYS A 636 -8.70 -5.31 6.57
C LYS A 636 -9.54 -4.46 5.62
N LYS A 637 -10.72 -4.96 5.21
CA LYS A 637 -11.57 -4.27 4.22
C LYS A 637 -12.61 -3.33 4.83
N VAL A 638 -13.09 -3.62 6.04
CA VAL A 638 -14.26 -2.97 6.66
C VAL A 638 -13.90 -2.22 7.95
N GLY A 639 -12.73 -2.47 8.55
CA GLY A 639 -12.35 -1.98 9.88
C GLY A 639 -12.59 -0.47 10.13
N LYS A 640 -12.37 0.36 9.10
CA LYS A 640 -12.50 1.83 9.16
C LYS A 640 -13.77 2.38 8.52
N CYS A 641 -14.69 1.51 8.10
CA CYS A 641 -15.96 1.92 7.50
C CYS A 641 -17.03 2.10 8.59
N ARG A 642 -17.83 3.15 8.44
CA ARG A 642 -19.02 3.43 9.26
C ARG A 642 -20.29 3.08 8.47
N SER A 643 -21.44 3.07 9.13
CA SER A 643 -22.74 2.85 8.47
C SER A 643 -22.75 1.60 7.57
N THR A 644 -22.38 0.47 8.15
CA THR A 644 -22.23 -0.80 7.43
C THR A 644 -23.46 -1.69 7.58
N ILE A 645 -23.89 -2.31 6.49
CA ILE A 645 -24.90 -3.38 6.49
C ILE A 645 -24.20 -4.70 6.20
N THR A 646 -24.46 -5.71 7.03
CA THR A 646 -24.02 -7.09 6.79
C THR A 646 -25.20 -7.96 6.43
N LEU A 647 -25.05 -8.77 5.38
CA LEU A 647 -26.01 -9.78 4.93
C LEU A 647 -25.38 -11.17 5.03
N PHE A 648 -26.09 -12.14 5.61
CA PHE A 648 -25.68 -13.53 5.70
C PHE A 648 -26.70 -14.45 5.02
N LYS A 649 -26.24 -15.23 4.04
CA LYS A 649 -26.97 -16.36 3.47
C LYS A 649 -26.42 -17.66 4.05
N LEU A 650 -27.28 -18.48 4.63
CA LEU A 650 -26.87 -19.70 5.35
C LEU A 650 -27.03 -20.93 4.49
N LYS A 651 -26.07 -21.85 4.60
CA LYS A 651 -26.08 -23.09 3.84
C LYS A 651 -27.24 -23.98 4.28
N ASN A 652 -27.96 -24.56 3.32
CA ASN A 652 -29.17 -25.36 3.50
C ASN A 652 -30.40 -24.59 3.99
N PHE A 653 -30.39 -23.25 3.92
CA PHE A 653 -31.54 -22.40 4.22
C PHE A 653 -31.78 -21.45 3.05
N GLU A 654 -32.54 -21.92 2.05
CA GLU A 654 -32.82 -21.13 0.83
C GLU A 654 -33.96 -20.13 1.01
N ASP A 655 -34.76 -20.28 2.07
CA ASP A 655 -36.02 -19.53 2.24
C ASP A 655 -35.88 -18.22 3.01
N PHE A 656 -34.69 -17.84 3.48
CA PHE A 656 -34.45 -16.55 4.15
C PHE A 656 -32.97 -16.15 4.19
N PHE A 657 -32.70 -14.87 4.43
CA PHE A 657 -31.40 -14.37 4.86
C PHE A 657 -31.54 -13.51 6.12
N ILE A 658 -30.43 -13.34 6.84
CA ILE A 658 -30.35 -12.51 8.05
C ILE A 658 -29.24 -11.48 7.92
N GLY A 659 -29.25 -10.47 8.77
CA GLY A 659 -28.24 -9.42 8.72
C GLY A 659 -28.29 -8.46 9.89
N GLY A 660 -27.38 -7.50 9.87
CA GLY A 660 -27.28 -6.46 10.89
C GLY A 660 -26.71 -5.16 10.33
N TYR A 661 -27.15 -4.05 10.91
CA TYR A 661 -26.64 -2.71 10.63
C TYR A 661 -25.77 -2.23 11.78
N ASN A 662 -24.55 -1.77 11.46
CA ASN A 662 -23.63 -1.12 12.37
C ASN A 662 -23.34 0.31 11.90
N PRO A 663 -23.79 1.36 12.63
CA PRO A 663 -23.53 2.76 12.29
C PRO A 663 -22.10 3.25 12.59
N ASP A 664 -21.30 2.47 13.32
CA ASP A 664 -19.96 2.85 13.78
C ASP A 664 -18.83 2.06 13.09
N GLU A 665 -17.58 2.49 13.31
CA GLU A 665 -16.37 1.77 12.86
C GLU A 665 -16.19 0.43 13.58
N TRP A 666 -15.52 -0.51 12.91
CA TRP A 666 -15.14 -1.82 13.45
C TRP A 666 -13.75 -1.76 14.12
N ASP A 667 -13.69 -1.21 15.35
CA ASP A 667 -12.48 -0.86 16.13
C ASP A 667 -11.45 -1.99 16.43
N SER A 668 -11.73 -3.24 16.03
CA SER A 668 -10.82 -4.40 16.01
C SER A 668 -9.79 -4.56 17.17
N PRO A 669 -10.17 -4.43 18.46
CA PRO A 669 -9.26 -4.67 19.58
C PRO A 669 -8.76 -6.12 19.65
N PHE A 670 -7.55 -6.27 20.20
CA PHE A 670 -6.91 -7.58 20.40
C PHE A 670 -7.75 -8.50 21.31
N TRP A 671 -8.39 -7.92 22.34
CA TRP A 671 -9.28 -8.62 23.26
C TRP A 671 -10.76 -8.36 22.91
N PRO A 672 -11.68 -9.31 23.18
CA PRO A 672 -13.10 -9.11 22.95
C PRO A 672 -13.62 -7.87 23.69
N GLN A 673 -14.18 -6.93 22.94
CA GLN A 673 -14.77 -5.71 23.48
C GLN A 673 -16.15 -5.49 22.88
N PHE A 674 -17.09 -5.11 23.72
CA PHE A 674 -18.40 -4.67 23.27
C PHE A 674 -18.45 -3.15 23.19
N LYS A 675 -19.22 -2.65 22.22
CA LYS A 675 -19.44 -1.23 22.01
C LYS A 675 -20.92 -0.90 22.15
N GLU A 676 -21.18 0.19 22.87
CA GLU A 676 -22.52 0.72 23.03
C GLU A 676 -23.03 1.27 21.69
N CYS A 677 -24.21 0.82 21.26
CA CYS A 677 -24.82 1.35 20.05
C CYS A 677 -26.34 1.22 20.07
N GLU A 678 -27.05 2.35 20.15
CA GLU A 678 -28.52 2.37 20.10
C GLU A 678 -29.07 2.19 18.68
N ASN A 679 -28.35 2.71 17.68
CA ASN A 679 -28.80 2.74 16.29
C ASN A 679 -28.53 1.42 15.53
N ALA A 680 -27.82 0.48 16.14
CA ALA A 680 -27.65 -0.86 15.58
C ALA A 680 -28.98 -1.62 15.55
N PHE A 681 -29.17 -2.45 14.54
CA PHE A 681 -30.33 -3.33 14.45
C PHE A 681 -30.00 -4.62 13.71
N LEU A 682 -30.73 -5.68 14.03
CA LEU A 682 -30.72 -6.94 13.30
C LEU A 682 -31.96 -7.04 12.42
N PHE A 683 -31.85 -7.78 11.33
CA PHE A 683 -32.98 -8.02 10.45
C PHE A 683 -32.96 -9.39 9.79
N SER A 684 -34.12 -9.80 9.30
CA SER A 684 -34.32 -11.03 8.53
C SER A 684 -35.38 -10.83 7.46
N PHE A 685 -35.19 -11.50 6.32
CA PHE A 685 -36.14 -11.50 5.21
C PHE A 685 -36.37 -12.93 4.75
N SER A 686 -37.64 -13.32 4.59
CA SER A 686 -37.99 -14.56 3.92
C SER A 686 -38.01 -14.37 2.40
N LEU A 687 -37.55 -15.39 1.66
CA LEU A 687 -37.36 -15.43 0.21
C LEU A 687 -38.54 -16.10 -0.54
N GLY A 688 -39.64 -16.44 0.16
CA GLY A 688 -40.69 -17.32 -0.35
C GLY A 688 -41.56 -16.80 -1.50
N ILE A 689 -41.43 -17.45 -2.67
CA ILE A 689 -42.45 -17.61 -3.72
C ILE A 689 -43.41 -18.73 -3.25
N GLY A 690 -44.49 -18.37 -2.55
CA GLY A 690 -45.48 -19.35 -2.06
C GLY A 690 -46.90 -18.82 -2.21
N HIS A 691 -47.73 -19.57 -2.94
CA HIS A 691 -49.18 -19.36 -2.95
C HIS A 691 -49.71 -19.61 -1.54
N ASP A 692 -50.42 -18.62 -1.00
CA ASP A 692 -51.09 -18.61 0.30
C ASP A 692 -50.24 -18.15 1.50
N MET A 693 -50.35 -16.85 1.80
CA MET A 693 -50.29 -16.27 3.15
C MET A 693 -50.57 -14.76 3.07
N SER A 694 -51.25 -14.23 4.07
CA SER A 694 -51.79 -12.87 4.14
C SER A 694 -50.75 -11.77 3.82
N ARG A 695 -51.24 -10.62 3.32
CA ARG A 695 -50.48 -9.42 2.90
C ARG A 695 -49.48 -8.85 3.94
N THR A 696 -49.38 -9.40 5.15
CA THR A 696 -48.58 -8.88 6.26
C THR A 696 -47.19 -9.53 6.39
N ASN A 697 -46.93 -10.70 5.79
CA ASN A 697 -45.67 -11.44 5.96
C ASN A 697 -44.60 -11.17 4.87
N ARG A 698 -44.79 -10.16 4.00
CA ARG A 698 -43.80 -9.76 2.96
C ARG A 698 -42.83 -8.67 3.40
N GLN A 699 -42.96 -8.16 4.61
CA GLN A 699 -42.07 -7.15 5.17
C GLN A 699 -41.00 -7.87 6.00
N GLY A 700 -39.73 -7.53 5.79
CA GLY A 700 -38.66 -8.04 6.63
C GLY A 700 -38.91 -7.72 8.10
N ARG A 701 -38.28 -8.49 8.97
CA ARG A 701 -38.41 -8.32 10.42
C ARG A 701 -37.20 -7.59 10.94
N ILE A 702 -37.40 -6.65 11.86
CA ILE A 702 -36.35 -5.87 12.51
C ILE A 702 -36.33 -6.15 14.01
N ALA A 703 -35.12 -6.18 14.59
CA ALA A 703 -34.88 -6.25 16.02
C ALA A 703 -33.90 -5.15 16.44
N ARG A 704 -34.13 -4.52 17.58
CA ARG A 704 -33.29 -3.45 18.14
C ARG A 704 -32.77 -3.84 19.53
N PRO A 705 -31.64 -3.30 19.99
CA PRO A 705 -31.09 -3.65 21.29
C PRO A 705 -32.02 -3.16 22.40
N THR A 706 -32.22 -3.97 23.45
CA THR A 706 -32.92 -3.51 24.66
C THR A 706 -32.10 -2.43 25.35
N ILE A 707 -32.75 -1.57 26.14
CA ILE A 707 -32.07 -0.50 26.89
C ILE A 707 -30.90 -1.05 27.73
N GLU A 708 -31.09 -2.20 28.38
CA GLU A 708 -30.09 -2.87 29.21
C GLU A 708 -28.93 -3.49 28.39
N GLU A 709 -29.16 -3.82 27.12
CA GLU A 709 -28.18 -4.49 26.26
C GLU A 709 -27.55 -3.56 25.20
N ARG A 710 -27.88 -2.27 25.19
CA ARG A 710 -27.27 -1.25 24.30
C ARG A 710 -25.74 -1.25 24.39
N GLY A 711 -25.20 -1.37 25.60
CA GLY A 711 -23.75 -1.46 25.86
C GLY A 711 -23.07 -2.68 25.22
N ASN A 712 -23.87 -3.68 24.79
CA ASN A 712 -23.39 -4.91 24.17
C ASN A 712 -23.83 -5.07 22.72
N ALA A 713 -24.34 -4.01 22.08
CA ALA A 713 -24.98 -4.09 20.77
C ALA A 713 -24.02 -4.53 19.65
N LEU A 714 -22.73 -4.15 19.75
CA LEU A 714 -21.71 -4.49 18.76
C LEU A 714 -20.56 -5.24 19.43
N ASN A 715 -20.10 -6.33 18.80
CA ASN A 715 -18.94 -7.10 19.25
C ASN A 715 -17.76 -6.84 18.32
N MET A 716 -16.72 -6.19 18.86
CA MET A 716 -15.64 -5.60 18.06
C MET A 716 -14.42 -6.52 17.90
N TRP A 717 -14.50 -7.78 18.33
CA TRP A 717 -13.32 -8.63 18.48
C TRP A 717 -12.56 -8.87 17.16
N LYS A 718 -11.23 -8.66 17.17
CA LYS A 718 -10.33 -8.86 16.01
C LYS A 718 -10.37 -10.28 15.41
N SER A 719 -10.67 -11.29 16.22
CA SER A 719 -10.72 -12.69 15.77
C SER A 719 -12.09 -13.12 15.25
N SER A 720 -13.09 -12.23 15.20
CA SER A 720 -14.39 -12.47 14.60
C SER A 720 -14.63 -11.59 13.38
N GLY A 721 -15.46 -12.05 12.46
CA GLY A 721 -16.07 -11.21 11.44
C GLY A 721 -17.17 -10.30 12.03
N PRO A 722 -18.13 -9.85 11.21
CA PRO A 722 -19.26 -9.05 11.68
C PRO A 722 -20.00 -9.77 12.81
N SER A 723 -20.14 -9.10 13.95
CA SER A 723 -20.69 -9.69 15.16
C SER A 723 -21.54 -8.68 15.94
N PHE A 724 -22.74 -9.09 16.33
CA PHE A 724 -23.77 -8.25 16.93
C PHE A 724 -24.27 -8.87 18.23
N GLY A 725 -24.52 -8.02 19.22
CA GLY A 725 -25.06 -8.43 20.51
C GLY A 725 -24.10 -9.29 21.32
N LYS A 726 -24.59 -9.88 22.41
CA LYS A 726 -23.91 -10.94 23.16
C LYS A 726 -24.01 -12.26 22.40
N PHE A 727 -23.38 -12.28 21.22
CA PHE A 727 -23.37 -13.39 20.26
C PHE A 727 -24.70 -13.62 19.57
N ASP A 728 -25.55 -12.59 19.46
CA ASP A 728 -26.80 -12.70 18.71
C ASP A 728 -26.52 -13.09 17.25
N ILE A 729 -25.48 -12.49 16.68
CA ILE A 729 -24.75 -13.03 15.53
C ILE A 729 -23.25 -12.97 15.86
N LEU A 730 -22.55 -14.09 15.77
CA LEU A 730 -21.09 -14.16 15.87
C LEU A 730 -20.52 -14.91 14.67
N MET A 731 -19.81 -14.21 13.78
CA MET A 731 -19.12 -14.85 12.65
C MET A 731 -17.70 -15.28 13.04
N GLN A 732 -17.42 -16.58 12.98
CA GLN A 732 -16.09 -17.15 13.21
C GLN A 732 -15.86 -18.39 12.33
N ASN A 733 -14.63 -18.56 11.83
CA ASN A 733 -14.22 -19.75 11.06
C ASN A 733 -15.15 -20.09 9.88
N GLY A 734 -15.68 -19.08 9.18
CA GLY A 734 -16.61 -19.27 8.05
C GLY A 734 -18.02 -19.76 8.43
N GLY A 735 -18.36 -19.79 9.72
CA GLY A 735 -19.70 -20.05 10.23
C GLY A 735 -20.24 -18.88 11.04
N ILE A 736 -21.53 -18.95 11.39
CA ILE A 736 -22.14 -18.09 12.39
C ILE A 736 -22.60 -18.91 13.59
N ARG A 737 -22.40 -18.37 14.78
CA ARG A 737 -23.06 -18.81 16.01
C ARG A 737 -24.13 -17.81 16.38
N LEU A 738 -25.31 -18.31 16.75
CA LEU A 738 -26.46 -17.50 17.08
C LEU A 738 -26.81 -17.61 18.56
N LYS A 739 -27.21 -16.47 19.13
CA LYS A 739 -27.91 -16.35 20.41
C LYS A 739 -29.08 -15.37 20.24
N HIS A 740 -30.01 -15.35 21.18
CA HIS A 740 -31.18 -14.46 21.11
C HIS A 740 -31.33 -13.71 22.42
N LYS A 741 -30.41 -12.79 22.72
CA LYS A 741 -30.30 -12.16 24.03
C LYS A 741 -30.32 -10.63 23.97
N SER A 742 -29.54 -10.02 23.09
CA SER A 742 -29.36 -8.57 23.12
C SER A 742 -30.36 -7.81 22.25
N PHE A 743 -30.89 -8.42 21.19
CA PHE A 743 -31.83 -7.78 20.25
C PHE A 743 -33.23 -8.36 20.36
N VAL A 744 -34.25 -7.48 20.39
CA VAL A 744 -35.67 -7.86 20.49
C VAL A 744 -36.53 -7.19 19.42
N PRO A 745 -37.61 -7.85 18.94
CA PRO A 745 -37.97 -9.25 19.20
C PRO A 745 -36.96 -10.23 18.56
N ASN A 746 -36.99 -11.51 18.92
CA ASN A 746 -36.21 -12.49 18.17
C ASN A 746 -36.76 -12.62 16.74
N ILE A 747 -35.98 -12.19 15.76
CA ILE A 747 -36.32 -12.20 14.33
C ILE A 747 -35.62 -13.30 13.54
N ILE A 748 -34.71 -14.06 14.16
CA ILE A 748 -33.93 -15.10 13.48
C ILE A 748 -34.59 -16.46 13.78
N PRO A 749 -35.16 -17.14 12.77
CA PRO A 749 -35.95 -18.36 12.97
C PRO A 749 -35.07 -19.62 13.14
N LEU A 750 -34.00 -19.53 13.93
CA LEU A 750 -33.02 -20.59 14.16
C LEU A 750 -32.82 -20.84 15.66
N LYS A 751 -32.45 -22.07 16.02
CA LYS A 751 -32.24 -22.46 17.42
C LYS A 751 -31.04 -21.73 18.04
N ASP A 752 -31.20 -21.33 19.29
CA ASP A 752 -30.14 -20.74 20.12
C ASP A 752 -29.00 -21.74 20.35
N GLY A 753 -27.75 -21.26 20.32
CA GLY A 753 -26.56 -22.01 20.69
C GLY A 753 -25.96 -22.90 19.59
N GLU A 754 -26.65 -23.07 18.47
CA GLU A 754 -26.16 -23.81 17.30
C GLU A 754 -25.20 -22.99 16.43
N THR A 755 -24.37 -23.68 15.66
CA THR A 755 -23.45 -23.09 14.68
C THR A 755 -23.89 -23.47 13.28
N PHE A 756 -24.07 -22.47 12.42
CA PHE A 756 -24.53 -22.62 11.03
C PHE A 756 -23.41 -22.26 10.07
N LYS A 757 -23.32 -22.99 8.96
CA LYS A 757 -22.37 -22.67 7.89
C LYS A 757 -22.91 -21.55 7.03
N ILE A 758 -22.06 -20.60 6.67
CA ILE A 758 -22.38 -19.53 5.74
C ILE A 758 -22.26 -20.08 4.31
N GLU A 759 -23.26 -19.83 3.47
CA GLU A 759 -23.16 -20.07 2.02
C GLU A 759 -22.44 -18.89 1.36
N ASP A 760 -22.88 -17.67 1.67
CA ASP A 760 -22.20 -16.42 1.30
C ASP A 760 -22.56 -15.30 2.30
N TYR A 761 -21.75 -14.25 2.35
CA TYR A 761 -22.08 -13.03 3.10
C TYR A 761 -21.59 -11.80 2.36
N GLU A 762 -22.29 -10.68 2.55
CA GLU A 762 -21.95 -9.41 1.91
C GLU A 762 -21.94 -8.29 2.95
N VAL A 763 -21.00 -7.36 2.82
CA VAL A 763 -20.93 -6.16 3.66
C VAL A 763 -20.96 -4.92 2.76
N PHE A 764 -21.89 -4.02 3.02
CA PHE A 764 -22.07 -2.76 2.30
C PHE A 764 -21.76 -1.58 3.21
N GLU A 765 -21.07 -0.57 2.67
CA GLU A 765 -21.03 0.79 3.22
C GLU A 765 -22.25 1.56 2.72
N VAL A 766 -22.95 2.26 3.62
CA VAL A 766 -24.13 3.05 3.30
C VAL A 766 -23.78 4.52 3.37
N THR A 767 -23.93 5.24 2.26
CA THR A 767 -23.67 6.68 2.17
C THR A 767 -24.91 7.42 1.68
N GLN A 768 -25.16 8.63 2.18
CA GLN A 768 -26.25 9.46 1.65
C GLN A 768 -25.95 9.84 0.19
N LYS A 769 -26.98 9.81 -0.65
CA LYS A 769 -26.91 10.40 -1.99
C LYS A 769 -26.72 11.90 -1.84
N VAL A 770 -25.71 12.45 -2.52
CA VAL A 770 -25.53 13.90 -2.61
C VAL A 770 -26.67 14.43 -3.49
N GLU A 771 -27.62 15.16 -2.91
CA GLU A 771 -28.58 15.92 -3.73
C GLU A 771 -27.80 16.97 -4.52
N ASN A 772 -27.95 16.96 -5.85
CA ASN A 772 -27.43 18.02 -6.69
C ASN A 772 -28.11 19.34 -6.27
N ILE A 773 -27.32 20.39 -6.04
CA ILE A 773 -27.81 21.72 -5.63
C ILE A 773 -28.81 22.31 -6.65
N ALA A 774 -28.82 21.80 -7.89
CA ALA A 774 -29.80 22.13 -8.92
C ALA A 774 -31.25 21.70 -8.54
N ASP A 775 -31.44 20.50 -8.01
CA ASP A 775 -32.79 19.96 -7.69
C ASP A 775 -33.45 20.69 -6.52
N ARG A 776 -32.64 21.28 -5.63
CA ARG A 776 -33.13 22.09 -4.51
C ARG A 776 -33.70 23.43 -4.98
N ARG A 777 -33.14 24.02 -6.05
CA ARG A 777 -33.63 25.28 -6.63
C ARG A 777 -34.95 25.11 -7.38
N GLU A 778 -35.19 23.95 -7.99
CA GLU A 778 -36.47 23.67 -8.67
C GLU A 778 -37.61 23.39 -7.71
N ARG A 779 -37.34 22.78 -6.53
CA ARG A 779 -38.37 22.58 -5.49
C ARG A 779 -38.70 23.86 -4.71
N GLU A 780 -37.76 24.80 -4.60
CA GLU A 780 -37.95 26.05 -3.85
C GLU A 780 -38.51 27.21 -4.70
N ASN A 781 -38.37 27.18 -6.03
CA ASN A 781 -38.84 28.27 -6.92
C ASN A 781 -39.96 27.82 -7.87
N GLY A 782 -41.10 27.42 -7.30
CA GLY A 782 -42.37 27.44 -8.02
C GLY A 782 -42.88 28.88 -8.12
N GLU A 783 -42.52 29.57 -9.21
CA GLU A 783 -43.09 30.83 -9.77
C GLU A 783 -41.99 31.81 -10.17
N ILE A 784 -41.50 31.74 -11.41
CA ILE A 784 -41.08 32.95 -12.14
C ILE A 784 -41.54 32.80 -13.59
N ALA A 785 -42.52 33.63 -13.96
CA ALA A 785 -42.92 33.86 -15.34
C ALA A 785 -41.75 34.44 -16.14
N VAL A 786 -41.40 33.82 -17.26
CA VAL A 786 -40.46 34.39 -18.22
C VAL A 786 -41.27 35.14 -19.28
N GLU A 787 -41.24 36.47 -19.19
CA GLU A 787 -41.64 37.35 -20.29
C GLU A 787 -40.70 37.15 -21.47
N ILE A 788 -41.30 36.86 -22.63
CA ILE A 788 -40.67 36.86 -23.93
C ILE A 788 -40.56 38.31 -24.39
N GLN A 789 -39.36 38.78 -24.74
CA GLN A 789 -39.22 39.90 -25.67
C GLN A 789 -38.63 39.42 -26.99
N SER A 790 -39.33 39.86 -28.04
CA SER A 790 -39.23 39.57 -29.48
C SER A 790 -37.90 39.93 -30.13
#